data_AF-A0A850B0E7-F1
#
_entry.id   AF-A0A850B0E7-F1
#
_cell.length_a   1.000
_cell.length_b   1.000
_cell.length_c   1.000
_cell.angle_alpha   90.00
_cell.angle_beta   90.00
_cell.angle_gamma   90.00
#
_symmetry.space_group_name_H-M   'P 1'
#
loop_
_entity.id
_entity.type
_entity.pdbx_description
1 polymer ?
#
loop_
_entity_poly.entity_id
_entity_poly.type
_entity_poly.pdbx_seq_one_letter_code
_entity_poly.pdbx_strand_id
1 'polypeptide(L)'
;MTTCRSGKCGIDIGFILRCLVTACWWTLALGSAAQPGPGWPLAWGSSRDGQLGSGSGGARLLPVESLMTSAQATSAGVHHSLALRPDGSVWSWGSNLYGQLGDGTNEERCAPVSVPGASGAIAVAAGDLHSYALLTDGTVRAWGKNQYGCLGDGTTVARTSPVAVSGLTGAVGIAAASTHGLAVRIDGTVRAWGNNGYGQLGDGTLTDRHTPVAVGGLSSITAVAAGGFHSLALRSDGSVRSWGSNNNGQLGDGTIADRMSPVVVSGLTSVTALACGTEFSLALKSDGTVWAWGDNSHGQLGDGTTTDRNVPAAVAGLSGVIAIDAGGAACLALKADGTVVAWGDNGSGQLGNGSVTDATAPAPVSGLSGITAISAGLRHCLALRTDDTLQAWGENASGQLGDGAPAVRRSPMAALGLSKVTALAGGQTHTLALLTGGTVSAWGRNDHGELGDGTFVPQNVPLSVPGLSGVVAVAAGAHHSLAAKADGTVWAWGLNDFGQLGDGTTTLRSTPTAVAGLSGIIAVAAGVSHSLALASDGTVWAWGFNGYGQLGDGTATDRLTPVAAIGIRDTLKIAASGYHSLAVLSDATAWAWGRNSYGQLGNGTTTDSSVPIPVTGIGDAFDVACGTSHSLLAALGGEILAWGSNWFGQIGDGSAALTRLTPVLVSDTLGVVGVAAGDAHSMALQSSGGVWAWGVNDHGQLGDGSTVDHDTPGPISALAGVTQIAAGWSHSLAVSSIRTATLIVPRVAGAAGTSVTLVADMISLDDPQPGRLVDFNLDGAYIGSAVTDGTGRATVSVVLPGVANPGWYPIEATYAGEPDLLACTGLGWLEVSMVKLPTSLSVPDRTGTITGSVTLRGYLKRVSDSAWLNGRTVSFAIDGTGVGSGITGAAGSPGRADLNWVIPSGPALRAISGTFGGSPTYESSADAGVLTCQTWATKMAGFDRTARITQQTELKCRLLTTTNVPLYGKPVDFFVDGSFVITRTTDTQGYAKYPYYTVPNGAGAGTRTILARWQGNGGYLASSKTATLTVQKAIPYIWVMPRTTAPGGIANLYAYFRRLYDYQQQDGKTVAFRVDGTVVQSVVTDAGGVARYAYPTVEAQGVYPLRCEFGGDAWVDTGYGETTLTIR
;
A
#
# COMPACT_ATOMS: atom_id res chain seq x y z
N MET A 1 14.54 -47.03 -15.19
CA MET A 1 15.07 -47.48 -16.50
C MET A 1 14.59 -46.50 -17.54
N THR A 2 15.43 -46.17 -18.54
CA THR A 2 15.09 -45.56 -19.86
C THR A 2 13.92 -44.56 -19.95
N THR A 3 14.10 -43.29 -20.31
CA THR A 3 15.13 -42.69 -21.20
C THR A 3 15.66 -41.35 -20.67
N CYS A 4 16.96 -41.10 -20.87
CA CYS A 4 17.60 -39.82 -20.57
C CYS A 4 18.80 -39.62 -21.50
N ARG A 5 18.82 -38.52 -22.27
CA ARG A 5 20.03 -37.98 -22.93
C ARG A 5 19.94 -36.45 -23.10
N SER A 6 20.46 -35.76 -22.11
CA SER A 6 21.49 -34.71 -22.25
C SER A 6 21.38 -33.62 -23.33
N GLY A 7 21.24 -32.37 -22.89
CA GLY A 7 21.69 -31.14 -23.55
C GLY A 7 21.84 -30.05 -22.47
N LYS A 8 22.97 -29.35 -22.39
CA LYS A 8 23.41 -28.65 -21.16
C LYS A 8 23.47 -27.10 -21.27
N CYS A 9 23.12 -26.49 -20.14
CA CYS A 9 23.69 -25.28 -19.51
C CYS A 9 23.58 -23.89 -20.20
N GLY A 10 22.91 -22.99 -19.47
CA GLY A 10 23.18 -21.55 -19.42
C GLY A 10 22.70 -21.03 -18.04
N ILE A 11 23.63 -20.79 -17.11
CA ILE A 11 23.38 -20.36 -15.72
C ILE A 11 23.87 -18.91 -15.60
N ASP A 12 23.09 -17.97 -15.06
CA ASP A 12 23.23 -17.57 -13.64
C ASP A 12 22.18 -16.53 -13.15
N ILE A 13 22.12 -16.42 -11.82
CA ILE A 13 21.28 -15.60 -10.94
C ILE A 13 21.94 -14.22 -10.73
N GLY A 14 21.17 -13.14 -10.49
CA GLY A 14 21.78 -11.85 -10.15
C GLY A 14 20.84 -10.66 -9.90
N PHE A 15 20.03 -10.72 -8.83
CA PHE A 15 19.31 -9.55 -8.30
C PHE A 15 20.31 -8.49 -7.76
N ILE A 16 19.90 -7.20 -7.68
CA ILE A 16 20.45 -6.08 -6.83
C ILE A 16 21.20 -4.89 -7.52
N LEU A 17 20.69 -3.66 -7.23
CA LEU A 17 21.30 -2.28 -7.22
C LEU A 17 21.38 -1.37 -8.49
N ARG A 18 20.62 -0.26 -8.38
CA ARG A 18 20.93 1.18 -8.67
C ARG A 18 20.65 1.84 -10.03
N CYS A 19 19.71 2.78 -9.98
CA CYS A 19 19.63 4.01 -10.78
C CYS A 19 20.73 5.03 -10.40
N LEU A 20 21.09 5.97 -11.29
CA LEU A 20 21.31 7.42 -11.01
C LEU A 20 21.76 8.24 -12.25
N VAL A 21 21.19 9.46 -12.43
CA VAL A 21 21.68 10.64 -13.22
C VAL A 21 21.59 10.48 -14.77
N THR A 22 21.02 11.39 -15.60
CA THR A 22 20.96 12.89 -15.61
C THR A 22 19.60 13.44 -16.15
N ALA A 23 19.45 14.75 -16.40
CA ALA A 23 18.24 15.42 -16.94
C ALA A 23 18.55 16.77 -17.65
N CYS A 24 17.50 17.56 -17.97
CA CYS A 24 17.43 19.00 -18.38
C CYS A 24 17.46 19.39 -19.90
N TRP A 25 16.68 20.39 -20.40
CA TRP A 25 15.37 21.00 -20.00
C TRP A 25 14.83 22.05 -21.04
N TRP A 26 13.62 22.61 -20.80
CA TRP A 26 13.11 23.96 -21.24
C TRP A 26 12.80 24.24 -22.75
N THR A 27 11.98 25.23 -23.23
CA THR A 27 10.94 26.18 -22.71
C THR A 27 10.20 26.99 -23.84
N LEU A 28 9.03 27.61 -23.55
CA LEU A 28 8.45 28.88 -24.12
C LEU A 28 7.86 28.90 -25.57
N ALA A 29 6.76 29.61 -25.94
CA ALA A 29 5.84 30.53 -25.21
C ALA A 29 4.47 30.81 -25.91
N LEU A 30 3.46 31.19 -25.10
CA LEU A 30 2.31 32.12 -25.33
C LEU A 30 1.21 31.89 -26.42
N GLY A 31 -0.06 32.03 -25.98
CA GLY A 31 -1.23 32.29 -26.85
C GLY A 31 -2.59 32.07 -26.15
N SER A 32 -3.26 33.13 -25.69
CA SER A 32 -4.52 33.05 -24.92
C SER A 32 -5.79 33.28 -25.75
N ALA A 33 -6.78 32.39 -25.65
CA ALA A 33 -8.20 32.65 -25.94
C ALA A 33 -9.09 31.66 -25.16
N ALA A 34 -10.30 32.07 -24.77
CA ALA A 34 -11.18 31.32 -23.86
C ALA A 34 -11.70 29.98 -24.43
N GLN A 35 -11.92 28.98 -23.55
CA GLN A 35 -12.30 27.59 -23.88
C GLN A 35 -13.20 26.95 -22.80
N PRO A 36 -13.94 25.86 -23.14
CA PRO A 36 -14.62 24.94 -22.20
C PRO A 36 -14.02 23.52 -22.22
N GLY A 37 -14.64 22.56 -21.49
CA GLY A 37 -14.61 21.12 -21.82
C GLY A 37 -14.08 20.13 -20.77
N PRO A 38 -14.95 19.55 -19.92
CA PRO A 38 -14.63 18.42 -19.01
C PRO A 38 -15.48 17.16 -19.24
N GLY A 39 -14.93 15.97 -18.96
CA GLY A 39 -15.66 14.69 -19.01
C GLY A 39 -14.95 13.48 -18.36
N TRP A 40 -15.66 12.36 -18.20
CA TRP A 40 -15.17 11.02 -17.82
C TRP A 40 -16.00 9.85 -18.45
N PRO A 41 -15.38 8.80 -19.02
CA PRO A 41 -16.02 7.60 -19.58
C PRO A 41 -16.16 6.45 -18.58
N LEU A 42 -16.91 5.40 -18.96
CA LEU A 42 -17.10 4.23 -18.09
C LEU A 42 -17.14 2.82 -18.79
N ALA A 43 -16.29 1.86 -18.36
CA ALA A 43 -16.15 0.44 -18.82
C ALA A 43 -15.82 -0.59 -17.67
N TRP A 44 -16.44 -1.78 -17.44
CA TRP A 44 -16.29 -2.61 -16.19
C TRP A 44 -15.92 -4.08 -16.33
N GLY A 45 -15.19 -4.61 -15.33
CA GLY A 45 -15.18 -6.06 -15.02
C GLY A 45 -13.85 -6.86 -15.17
N SER A 46 -13.90 -8.21 -15.04
CA SER A 46 -12.81 -9.21 -14.99
C SER A 46 -12.36 -9.90 -16.29
N SER A 47 -11.05 -10.04 -16.53
CA SER A 47 -10.59 -11.08 -17.45
C SER A 47 -10.83 -12.51 -16.95
N ARG A 48 -10.95 -13.44 -17.89
CA ARG A 48 -10.77 -14.89 -17.69
C ARG A 48 -9.36 -15.26 -18.20
N ASP A 49 -9.03 -16.55 -18.24
CA ASP A 49 -7.70 -17.01 -18.63
C ASP A 49 -7.43 -16.87 -20.14
N GLY A 50 -7.03 -15.66 -20.55
CA GLY A 50 -6.30 -15.42 -21.81
C GLY A 50 -5.95 -13.97 -22.12
N GLN A 51 -6.63 -12.99 -21.53
CA GLN A 51 -6.62 -11.62 -22.06
C GLN A 51 -5.50 -10.70 -21.58
N LEU A 52 -4.98 -10.87 -20.35
CA LEU A 52 -4.28 -9.80 -19.62
C LEU A 52 -2.90 -10.24 -19.07
N GLY A 53 -1.85 -9.88 -19.81
CA GLY A 53 -0.42 -10.18 -19.62
C GLY A 53 0.26 -9.53 -18.42
N SER A 54 -0.42 -8.59 -17.76
CA SER A 54 -0.24 -8.27 -16.32
C SER A 54 -0.13 -9.53 -15.44
N GLY A 55 -0.77 -10.63 -15.85
CA GLY A 55 -0.17 -11.99 -15.91
C GLY A 55 0.22 -12.69 -14.61
N SER A 56 0.17 -12.02 -13.48
CA SER A 56 0.52 -12.55 -12.16
C SER A 56 -0.75 -12.83 -11.36
N GLY A 57 -0.93 -14.08 -10.95
CA GLY A 57 -2.15 -14.53 -10.29
C GLY A 57 -2.34 -13.92 -8.89
N GLY A 58 -3.33 -13.05 -8.75
CA GLY A 58 -3.75 -12.49 -7.46
C GLY A 58 -4.69 -11.30 -7.62
N ALA A 59 -5.76 -11.25 -6.82
CA ALA A 59 -6.67 -10.11 -6.81
C ALA A 59 -5.98 -8.87 -6.21
N ARG A 60 -5.72 -7.84 -7.01
CA ARG A 60 -5.16 -6.57 -6.54
C ARG A 60 -5.49 -5.40 -7.47
N LEU A 61 -5.93 -4.29 -6.88
CA LEU A 61 -6.01 -2.97 -7.51
C LEU A 61 -4.58 -2.44 -7.78
N LEU A 62 -4.25 -2.10 -9.03
CA LEU A 62 -3.02 -1.40 -9.40
C LEU A 62 -3.27 -0.46 -10.60
N PRO A 63 -2.60 0.71 -10.66
CA PRO A 63 -2.74 1.68 -11.75
C PRO A 63 -1.93 1.28 -12.99
N VAL A 64 -2.40 1.67 -14.18
CA VAL A 64 -1.65 1.60 -15.44
C VAL A 64 -1.20 3.02 -15.78
N GLU A 65 0.09 3.30 -15.63
CA GLU A 65 0.66 4.64 -15.75
C GLU A 65 1.22 4.92 -17.15
N SER A 66 1.38 6.20 -17.48
CA SER A 66 2.09 6.73 -18.65
C SER A 66 1.45 6.49 -20.03
N LEU A 67 0.45 7.33 -20.31
CA LEU A 67 0.50 8.11 -21.55
C LEU A 67 -0.27 9.42 -21.43
N MET A 68 -1.38 9.43 -20.69
CA MET A 68 -2.29 10.57 -20.58
C MET A 68 -2.98 10.64 -19.20
N THR A 69 -3.66 11.76 -18.90
CA THR A 69 -4.45 11.98 -17.67
C THR A 69 -5.74 12.78 -17.92
N SER A 70 -6.91 12.31 -17.46
CA SER A 70 -8.23 13.00 -17.38
C SER A 70 -8.74 13.81 -18.59
N ALA A 71 -9.78 13.36 -19.31
CA ALA A 71 -10.49 14.23 -20.28
C ALA A 71 -11.98 13.98 -20.55
N GLN A 72 -12.43 12.81 -21.05
CA GLN A 72 -13.75 12.74 -21.71
C GLN A 72 -14.45 11.37 -21.83
N ALA A 73 -14.08 10.52 -22.79
CA ALA A 73 -15.04 9.58 -23.39
C ALA A 73 -14.42 8.33 -24.09
N THR A 74 -15.05 7.14 -24.00
CA THR A 74 -14.52 5.82 -24.47
C THR A 74 -15.57 4.88 -25.13
N SER A 75 -16.09 3.87 -24.41
CA SER A 75 -16.88 2.72 -24.90
C SER A 75 -16.10 1.57 -25.58
N ALA A 76 -16.80 0.52 -26.03
CA ALA A 76 -16.26 -0.69 -26.68
C ALA A 76 -16.93 -0.95 -28.04
N GLY A 77 -16.12 -1.18 -29.09
CA GLY A 77 -16.62 -1.55 -30.42
C GLY A 77 -17.04 -3.02 -30.53
N VAL A 78 -17.21 -3.52 -31.75
CA VAL A 78 -17.71 -4.90 -31.99
C VAL A 78 -16.62 -5.96 -31.81
N HIS A 79 -15.54 -5.99 -32.63
CA HIS A 79 -14.55 -7.08 -32.53
C HIS A 79 -13.09 -6.82 -32.98
N HIS A 80 -12.68 -5.58 -33.33
CA HIS A 80 -11.25 -5.24 -33.51
C HIS A 80 -10.78 -4.03 -32.69
N SER A 81 -10.32 -2.92 -33.30
CA SER A 81 -9.79 -1.73 -32.62
C SER A 81 -9.82 -0.48 -33.53
N LEU A 82 -9.52 0.69 -32.94
CA LEU A 82 -8.91 1.86 -33.59
C LEU A 82 -8.46 2.86 -32.49
N ALA A 83 -8.08 4.10 -32.84
CA ALA A 83 -7.94 5.24 -31.93
C ALA A 83 -7.89 6.60 -32.67
N LEU A 84 -8.14 7.73 -31.98
CA LEU A 84 -8.07 9.10 -32.56
C LEU A 84 -7.91 10.27 -31.56
N ARG A 85 -7.13 11.31 -31.93
CA ARG A 85 -7.02 12.72 -31.42
C ARG A 85 -6.28 13.60 -32.46
N PRO A 86 -6.16 14.94 -32.34
CA PRO A 86 -5.52 15.81 -33.35
C PRO A 86 -4.00 15.70 -33.67
N ASP A 87 -3.44 14.51 -33.94
CA ASP A 87 -2.05 14.34 -34.45
C ASP A 87 -1.88 13.23 -35.52
N GLY A 88 -0.80 12.43 -35.47
CA GLY A 88 -0.36 11.50 -36.51
C GLY A 88 0.51 10.36 -35.96
N SER A 89 -0.02 9.67 -34.95
CA SER A 89 0.53 8.48 -34.28
C SER A 89 -0.65 7.57 -33.84
N VAL A 90 -0.46 6.33 -33.39
CA VAL A 90 -1.44 5.44 -32.69
C VAL A 90 -0.85 4.04 -32.55
N TRP A 91 -1.33 3.27 -31.56
CA TRP A 91 -0.96 1.87 -31.34
C TRP A 91 -2.10 0.89 -31.66
N SER A 92 -1.75 -0.39 -31.79
CA SER A 92 -2.64 -1.52 -31.54
C SER A 92 -1.86 -2.67 -30.94
N TRP A 93 -2.55 -3.64 -30.34
CA TRP A 93 -2.02 -5.00 -30.16
C TRP A 93 -2.15 -5.77 -31.49
N GLY A 94 -2.10 -7.10 -31.53
CA GLY A 94 -2.40 -7.86 -32.75
C GLY A 94 -2.62 -9.35 -32.49
N SER A 95 -3.55 -9.99 -33.21
CA SER A 95 -3.72 -11.46 -33.25
C SER A 95 -4.66 -11.88 -34.39
N ASN A 96 -4.45 -13.09 -34.92
CA ASN A 96 -5.21 -13.63 -36.06
C ASN A 96 -5.40 -15.15 -35.96
N LEU A 97 -6.22 -15.73 -36.83
CA LEU A 97 -6.09 -17.14 -37.23
C LEU A 97 -6.06 -17.33 -38.75
N TYR A 98 -6.85 -16.58 -39.53
CA TYR A 98 -7.07 -16.85 -40.95
C TYR A 98 -6.59 -15.73 -41.88
N GLY A 99 -5.28 -15.76 -42.16
CA GLY A 99 -4.68 -15.21 -43.38
C GLY A 99 -4.54 -13.69 -43.42
N GLN A 100 -4.32 -13.02 -42.28
CA GLN A 100 -4.30 -11.56 -42.15
C GLN A 100 -3.32 -11.03 -41.06
N LEU A 101 -2.75 -9.83 -41.24
CA LEU A 101 -2.15 -8.96 -40.19
C LEU A 101 -2.12 -7.48 -40.57
N GLY A 102 -1.60 -7.16 -41.75
CA GLY A 102 -1.18 -5.80 -42.13
C GLY A 102 0.33 -5.62 -41.93
N ASP A 103 1.14 -6.47 -42.56
CA ASP A 103 2.60 -6.53 -42.40
C ASP A 103 3.33 -7.07 -43.65
N GLY A 104 2.70 -7.99 -44.41
CA GLY A 104 3.27 -8.58 -45.63
C GLY A 104 4.27 -9.73 -45.44
N THR A 105 4.71 -10.05 -44.21
CA THR A 105 5.52 -11.24 -43.90
C THR A 105 4.65 -12.36 -43.28
N ASN A 106 5.18 -13.19 -42.37
CA ASN A 106 4.46 -14.14 -41.50
C ASN A 106 5.32 -14.37 -40.22
N GLU A 107 5.74 -13.29 -39.57
CA GLU A 107 6.88 -13.27 -38.63
C GLU A 107 6.52 -12.89 -37.18
N GLU A 108 7.50 -13.02 -36.28
CA GLU A 108 7.48 -12.48 -34.92
C GLU A 108 7.51 -10.93 -34.93
N ARG A 109 6.72 -10.31 -34.04
CA ARG A 109 6.59 -8.84 -33.88
C ARG A 109 6.35 -8.46 -32.43
N CYS A 110 6.87 -7.30 -32.01
CA CYS A 110 6.46 -6.59 -30.79
C CYS A 110 6.95 -5.14 -30.82
N ALA A 111 6.33 -4.29 -29.99
CA ALA A 111 6.46 -2.83 -29.96
C ALA A 111 5.90 -2.11 -31.22
N PRO A 112 5.27 -0.93 -31.08
CA PRO A 112 4.52 -0.33 -32.17
C PRO A 112 5.40 0.39 -33.19
N VAL A 113 5.01 0.33 -34.48
CA VAL A 113 5.65 1.07 -35.58
C VAL A 113 4.90 2.36 -35.92
N SER A 114 3.57 2.31 -35.96
CA SER A 114 2.68 3.44 -36.28
C SER A 114 2.92 4.11 -37.64
N VAL A 115 2.24 5.24 -37.91
CA VAL A 115 2.20 5.91 -39.23
C VAL A 115 2.02 7.44 -39.08
N PRO A 116 2.88 8.29 -39.69
CA PRO A 116 2.73 9.75 -39.63
C PRO A 116 1.58 10.29 -40.51
N GLY A 117 0.88 11.32 -40.04
CA GLY A 117 -0.28 11.91 -40.70
C GLY A 117 -0.87 13.11 -39.93
N ALA A 118 -2.17 13.37 -40.09
CA ALA A 118 -2.90 14.45 -39.41
C ALA A 118 -4.37 14.07 -39.17
N SER A 119 -4.88 14.33 -37.96
CA SER A 119 -6.11 13.74 -37.40
C SER A 119 -6.98 14.78 -36.66
N GLY A 120 -8.06 14.35 -35.99
CA GLY A 120 -9.04 15.24 -35.35
C GLY A 120 -9.90 14.54 -34.28
N ALA A 121 -11.07 15.11 -33.96
CA ALA A 121 -12.09 14.49 -33.10
C ALA A 121 -13.49 15.12 -33.28
N ILE A 122 -14.54 14.30 -33.24
CA ILE A 122 -15.96 14.64 -32.98
C ILE A 122 -16.59 13.52 -32.10
N ALA A 123 -17.92 13.42 -31.97
CA ALA A 123 -18.60 12.26 -31.37
C ALA A 123 -18.65 11.06 -32.35
N VAL A 124 -18.65 9.82 -31.85
CA VAL A 124 -18.21 8.64 -32.63
C VAL A 124 -19.03 7.36 -32.37
N ALA A 125 -18.63 6.25 -33.00
CA ALA A 125 -19.11 4.88 -32.77
C ALA A 125 -17.94 3.89 -33.05
N ALA A 126 -18.10 2.57 -33.09
CA ALA A 126 -17.00 1.63 -33.41
C ALA A 126 -17.48 0.28 -34.00
N GLY A 127 -16.55 -0.64 -34.33
CA GLY A 127 -16.88 -1.80 -35.16
C GLY A 127 -15.99 -3.04 -35.02
N ASP A 128 -15.95 -3.86 -36.06
CA ASP A 128 -14.98 -4.94 -36.20
C ASP A 128 -14.23 -4.83 -37.55
N LEU A 129 -13.19 -5.67 -37.68
CA LEU A 129 -12.41 -6.19 -38.82
C LEU A 129 -12.19 -5.29 -40.07
N HIS A 130 -12.53 -4.01 -40.00
CA HIS A 130 -12.93 -3.19 -41.16
C HIS A 130 -13.00 -1.69 -40.78
N SER A 131 -13.70 -1.33 -39.70
CA SER A 131 -13.81 0.02 -39.07
C SER A 131 -14.37 1.21 -39.88
N TYR A 132 -15.14 2.08 -39.22
CA TYR A 132 -15.23 3.55 -39.43
C TYR A 132 -13.99 4.28 -38.89
N ALA A 133 -13.65 5.48 -39.39
CA ALA A 133 -12.55 6.33 -38.89
C ALA A 133 -12.67 7.82 -39.28
N LEU A 134 -13.35 8.13 -40.40
CA LEU A 134 -13.52 9.47 -40.98
C LEU A 134 -12.22 10.16 -41.40
N LEU A 135 -12.30 10.85 -42.53
CA LEU A 135 -11.19 11.39 -43.29
C LEU A 135 -10.97 12.86 -42.91
N THR A 136 -9.73 13.25 -42.61
CA THR A 136 -9.40 14.60 -42.10
C THR A 136 -9.78 15.72 -43.07
N ASP A 137 -9.61 15.51 -44.38
CA ASP A 137 -10.12 16.36 -45.48
C ASP A 137 -11.53 15.96 -45.95
N GLY A 138 -12.41 15.59 -45.02
CA GLY A 138 -13.87 15.51 -45.21
C GLY A 138 -14.32 14.62 -46.35
N THR A 139 -13.62 13.51 -46.59
CA THR A 139 -13.75 12.59 -47.73
C THR A 139 -13.81 11.12 -47.23
N VAL A 140 -13.38 10.11 -48.00
CA VAL A 140 -13.70 8.69 -47.72
C VAL A 140 -12.49 7.73 -47.86
N ARG A 141 -12.08 7.13 -46.73
CA ARG A 141 -11.33 5.86 -46.54
C ARG A 141 -12.12 4.58 -46.84
N ALA A 142 -11.48 3.42 -46.66
CA ALA A 142 -11.99 2.07 -46.43
C ALA A 142 -10.78 1.12 -46.27
N TRP A 143 -10.92 0.02 -45.53
CA TRP A 143 -9.97 -1.12 -45.56
C TRP A 143 -10.65 -2.49 -45.42
N GLY A 144 -10.46 -3.18 -44.29
CA GLY A 144 -10.40 -4.64 -44.10
C GLY A 144 -11.43 -5.59 -44.75
N LYS A 145 -12.05 -6.44 -43.91
CA LYS A 145 -12.55 -7.78 -44.27
C LYS A 145 -13.82 -7.78 -45.15
N ASN A 146 -13.64 -7.91 -46.45
CA ASN A 146 -14.60 -7.71 -47.52
C ASN A 146 -15.55 -8.92 -47.75
N GLN A 147 -16.21 -9.44 -46.68
CA GLN A 147 -16.85 -10.77 -46.66
C GLN A 147 -18.32 -10.88 -47.11
N TYR A 148 -19.31 -10.56 -46.28
CA TYR A 148 -20.70 -11.07 -46.38
C TYR A 148 -21.62 -10.38 -47.42
N GLY A 149 -21.19 -10.26 -48.68
CA GLY A 149 -22.04 -9.83 -49.82
C GLY A 149 -22.50 -8.36 -49.84
N CYS A 150 -22.33 -7.62 -48.73
CA CYS A 150 -22.57 -6.19 -48.59
C CYS A 150 -21.72 -5.35 -49.56
N LEU A 151 -22.25 -5.06 -50.76
CA LEU A 151 -21.57 -4.52 -51.93
C LEU A 151 -22.48 -4.72 -53.16
N GLY A 152 -22.92 -5.97 -53.39
CA GLY A 152 -23.88 -6.32 -54.44
C GLY A 152 -23.38 -6.15 -55.89
N ASP A 153 -22.14 -5.72 -56.07
CA ASP A 153 -21.45 -5.44 -57.34
C ASP A 153 -20.63 -6.64 -57.88
N GLY A 154 -20.40 -7.66 -57.05
CA GLY A 154 -20.22 -9.06 -57.48
C GLY A 154 -18.79 -9.56 -57.65
N THR A 155 -18.30 -10.31 -56.65
CA THR A 155 -17.12 -11.20 -56.71
C THR A 155 -17.23 -12.32 -55.66
N THR A 156 -16.20 -13.18 -55.58
CA THR A 156 -15.69 -13.64 -54.28
C THR A 156 -14.18 -13.33 -54.14
N VAL A 157 -13.81 -12.07 -54.41
CA VAL A 157 -12.45 -11.61 -54.73
C VAL A 157 -12.19 -10.17 -54.26
N ALA A 158 -11.34 -9.99 -53.25
CA ALA A 158 -10.57 -8.78 -53.08
C ALA A 158 -9.72 -8.55 -54.36
N ARG A 159 -9.94 -7.46 -55.11
CA ARG A 159 -9.29 -7.12 -56.39
C ARG A 159 -7.83 -6.63 -56.25
N THR A 160 -7.28 -5.74 -57.10
CA THR A 160 -5.91 -5.15 -56.90
C THR A 160 -5.64 -3.81 -57.62
N SER A 161 -4.72 -2.99 -57.10
CA SER A 161 -4.51 -1.53 -57.37
C SER A 161 -5.68 -0.60 -56.92
N PRO A 162 -5.70 -0.07 -55.67
CA PRO A 162 -6.88 0.32 -54.86
C PRO A 162 -8.10 1.04 -55.46
N VAL A 163 -9.28 0.79 -54.86
CA VAL A 163 -10.61 1.23 -55.33
C VAL A 163 -11.02 2.63 -54.85
N ALA A 164 -11.99 3.22 -55.55
CA ALA A 164 -12.78 4.35 -55.08
C ALA A 164 -14.17 4.38 -55.78
N VAL A 165 -15.20 4.79 -55.04
CA VAL A 165 -16.57 5.07 -55.53
C VAL A 165 -16.68 6.56 -55.92
N SER A 166 -17.76 6.98 -56.60
CA SER A 166 -17.92 8.34 -57.17
C SER A 166 -18.22 9.44 -56.12
N GLY A 167 -17.64 10.62 -56.34
CA GLY A 167 -17.74 11.82 -55.51
C GLY A 167 -19.16 12.27 -55.17
N LEU A 168 -19.36 12.67 -53.91
CA LEU A 168 -20.63 13.13 -53.34
C LEU A 168 -20.37 14.06 -52.12
N THR A 169 -21.25 14.13 -51.11
CA THR A 169 -21.29 15.24 -50.12
C THR A 169 -21.66 14.82 -48.67
N GLY A 170 -21.67 15.79 -47.74
CA GLY A 170 -21.50 15.57 -46.29
C GLY A 170 -22.73 15.22 -45.43
N ALA A 171 -22.48 14.74 -44.21
CA ALA A 171 -23.50 14.41 -43.20
C ALA A 171 -22.99 14.75 -41.78
N VAL A 172 -23.73 14.36 -40.73
CA VAL A 172 -23.56 14.87 -39.35
C VAL A 172 -23.66 13.82 -38.22
N GLY A 173 -23.32 12.54 -38.43
CA GLY A 173 -23.52 11.49 -37.40
C GLY A 173 -22.96 10.11 -37.72
N ILE A 174 -23.26 9.14 -36.84
CA ILE A 174 -22.65 7.79 -36.73
C ILE A 174 -23.63 6.76 -36.09
N ALA A 175 -23.27 5.47 -36.08
CA ALA A 175 -23.99 4.36 -35.41
C ALA A 175 -23.06 3.12 -35.24
N ALA A 176 -23.41 2.15 -34.37
CA ALA A 176 -22.65 0.88 -34.17
C ALA A 176 -23.43 -0.28 -33.50
N ALA A 177 -23.43 -1.44 -34.15
CA ALA A 177 -23.82 -2.76 -33.62
C ALA A 177 -23.37 -3.82 -34.65
N SER A 178 -24.15 -4.89 -34.84
CA SER A 178 -24.05 -5.77 -36.01
C SER A 178 -25.27 -5.64 -36.94
N THR A 179 -25.13 -6.13 -38.18
CA THR A 179 -26.15 -6.37 -39.24
C THR A 179 -26.42 -5.29 -40.31
N HIS A 180 -27.13 -4.15 -40.09
CA HIS A 180 -27.39 -3.15 -41.17
C HIS A 180 -26.68 -1.78 -41.09
N GLY A 181 -27.34 -0.65 -40.82
CA GLY A 181 -26.78 0.72 -41.04
C GLY A 181 -27.72 1.75 -41.71
N LEU A 182 -27.37 3.04 -41.63
CA LEU A 182 -28.11 4.18 -42.22
C LEU A 182 -27.28 5.49 -42.16
N ALA A 183 -27.77 6.58 -42.76
CA ALA A 183 -27.11 7.90 -42.74
C ALA A 183 -28.05 9.11 -42.54
N VAL A 184 -27.53 10.16 -41.88
CA VAL A 184 -28.28 11.27 -41.23
C VAL A 184 -28.45 12.55 -42.10
N ARG A 185 -29.45 13.39 -41.79
CA ARG A 185 -29.78 14.74 -42.31
C ARG A 185 -30.49 15.56 -41.20
N ILE A 186 -31.77 15.93 -41.33
CA ILE A 186 -32.64 16.42 -40.22
C ILE A 186 -34.17 16.06 -40.33
N ASP A 187 -34.58 15.24 -41.31
CA ASP A 187 -35.83 15.50 -42.06
C ASP A 187 -36.48 14.35 -42.89
N GLY A 188 -36.39 13.05 -42.53
CA GLY A 188 -36.90 11.96 -43.39
C GLY A 188 -37.07 10.51 -42.86
N THR A 189 -36.41 9.55 -43.52
CA THR A 189 -36.85 8.14 -43.73
C THR A 189 -35.66 7.18 -44.03
N VAL A 190 -35.90 5.91 -44.36
CA VAL A 190 -34.93 4.78 -44.25
C VAL A 190 -34.05 4.53 -45.51
N ARG A 191 -32.91 3.82 -45.35
CA ARG A 191 -32.15 2.99 -46.35
C ARG A 191 -31.39 1.85 -45.63
N ALA A 192 -30.94 0.81 -46.36
CA ALA A 192 -29.98 -0.18 -45.86
C ALA A 192 -29.29 -0.98 -47.00
N TRP A 193 -28.07 -1.51 -46.79
CA TRP A 193 -27.48 -2.61 -47.61
C TRP A 193 -27.08 -3.87 -46.83
N GLY A 194 -27.60 -4.06 -45.61
CA GLY A 194 -27.07 -4.97 -44.56
C GLY A 194 -26.80 -6.43 -44.89
N ASN A 195 -26.08 -7.11 -43.99
CA ASN A 195 -25.66 -8.50 -44.17
C ASN A 195 -26.82 -9.50 -44.01
N ASN A 196 -26.56 -10.77 -44.36
CA ASN A 196 -27.59 -11.82 -44.36
C ASN A 196 -27.00 -13.21 -44.10
N GLY A 197 -27.75 -14.02 -43.34
CA GLY A 197 -27.71 -15.48 -43.38
C GLY A 197 -29.01 -16.15 -42.90
N TYR A 198 -30.01 -15.28 -42.59
CA TYR A 198 -32.46 -14.93 -41.13
C TYR A 198 -33.91 -14.58 -41.72
N GLY A 199 -34.30 -13.31 -41.87
CA GLY A 199 -35.61 -12.88 -42.34
C GLY A 199 -36.09 -11.62 -41.62
N GLN A 200 -35.82 -10.43 -42.17
CA GLN A 200 -36.30 -9.13 -41.68
C GLN A 200 -37.22 -8.42 -42.70
N LEU A 201 -37.21 -8.85 -43.97
CA LEU A 201 -37.64 -8.04 -45.11
C LEU A 201 -39.09 -7.52 -45.01
N GLY A 202 -40.11 -8.38 -44.96
CA GLY A 202 -41.51 -7.98 -44.71
C GLY A 202 -42.39 -7.81 -45.94
N ASP A 203 -42.01 -8.38 -47.09
CA ASP A 203 -42.83 -8.51 -48.32
C ASP A 203 -44.11 -9.34 -48.12
N GLY A 204 -44.18 -10.10 -47.03
CA GLY A 204 -44.84 -11.40 -46.95
C GLY A 204 -43.79 -12.51 -47.01
N THR A 205 -42.70 -12.27 -47.75
CA THR A 205 -41.41 -12.95 -47.64
C THR A 205 -40.32 -12.04 -47.02
N LEU A 206 -39.10 -12.59 -46.96
CA LEU A 206 -38.07 -12.39 -45.94
C LEU A 206 -36.68 -12.59 -46.60
N THR A 207 -36.57 -12.41 -47.92
CA THR A 207 -35.64 -13.16 -48.80
C THR A 207 -35.31 -12.38 -50.08
N ASP A 208 -34.38 -12.86 -50.91
CA ASP A 208 -33.58 -12.02 -51.82
C ASP A 208 -34.34 -11.24 -52.92
N ARG A 209 -33.72 -10.12 -53.33
CA ARG A 209 -34.28 -8.98 -54.07
C ARG A 209 -33.20 -7.99 -54.52
N HIS A 210 -32.25 -7.71 -53.62
CA HIS A 210 -31.09 -6.82 -53.77
C HIS A 210 -31.33 -5.42 -54.36
N THR A 211 -32.54 -4.83 -54.25
CA THR A 211 -32.74 -3.40 -54.57
C THR A 211 -32.61 -2.54 -53.31
N PRO A 212 -31.76 -1.50 -53.25
CA PRO A 212 -31.54 -0.55 -52.14
C PRO A 212 -32.67 0.01 -51.23
N VAL A 213 -33.69 -0.74 -50.76
CA VAL A 213 -34.94 -0.14 -50.23
C VAL A 213 -35.62 -0.84 -49.04
N ALA A 214 -36.40 -0.06 -48.28
CA ALA A 214 -37.20 -0.40 -47.10
C ALA A 214 -38.66 -0.84 -47.40
N VAL A 215 -39.43 -1.25 -46.37
CA VAL A 215 -40.78 -1.89 -46.46
C VAL A 215 -41.95 -1.13 -45.54
N GLY A 216 -43.82 0.15 -45.96
CA GLY A 216 -44.64 0.94 -46.96
C GLY A 216 -44.48 2.46 -46.79
N GLY A 217 -44.61 2.99 -45.57
CA GLY A 217 -44.06 4.30 -45.15
C GLY A 217 -43.27 4.16 -43.83
N LEU A 218 -42.05 4.70 -43.74
CA LEU A 218 -41.15 4.48 -42.59
C LEU A 218 -40.29 5.68 -42.24
N SER A 219 -40.15 5.92 -40.93
CA SER A 219 -39.31 6.97 -40.38
C SER A 219 -38.88 6.72 -38.91
N SER A 220 -39.59 7.26 -37.92
CA SER A 220 -38.94 8.15 -36.95
C SER A 220 -38.42 7.60 -35.63
N ILE A 221 -37.11 7.76 -35.40
CA ILE A 221 -36.35 7.42 -34.20
C ILE A 221 -35.17 8.45 -34.06
N THR A 222 -35.20 9.38 -33.10
CA THR A 222 -34.45 10.67 -33.15
C THR A 222 -32.95 10.66 -32.80
N ALA A 223 -32.41 9.65 -32.13
CA ALA A 223 -30.96 9.49 -31.84
C ALA A 223 -30.36 8.17 -32.40
N VAL A 224 -29.45 7.54 -31.64
CA VAL A 224 -28.65 6.40 -32.11
C VAL A 224 -28.85 5.19 -31.21
N ALA A 225 -29.64 4.22 -31.69
CA ALA A 225 -29.87 2.87 -31.16
C ALA A 225 -30.71 2.10 -32.19
N ALA A 226 -30.77 0.77 -32.14
CA ALA A 226 -31.80 0.01 -32.85
C ALA A 226 -32.09 -1.40 -32.32
N GLY A 227 -31.13 -2.33 -32.43
CA GLY A 227 -31.47 -3.74 -32.62
C GLY A 227 -30.32 -4.75 -32.62
N GLY A 228 -30.62 -6.03 -32.45
CA GLY A 228 -29.66 -7.15 -32.52
C GLY A 228 -30.00 -8.07 -33.67
N PHE A 229 -30.79 -9.11 -33.39
CA PHE A 229 -31.68 -9.67 -34.41
C PHE A 229 -32.91 -8.78 -34.67
N HIS A 230 -33.17 -7.86 -33.76
CA HIS A 230 -34.31 -6.97 -33.68
C HIS A 230 -34.21 -5.74 -34.59
N SER A 231 -35.36 -5.01 -34.65
CA SER A 231 -36.21 -1.87 -34.07
C SER A 231 -37.56 -1.42 -33.37
N LEU A 232 -37.41 -0.59 -32.32
CA LEU A 232 -38.42 0.30 -31.73
C LEU A 232 -38.66 1.56 -32.59
N ALA A 233 -39.42 2.51 -32.05
CA ALA A 233 -39.74 3.79 -32.67
C ALA A 233 -39.50 4.97 -31.70
N LEU A 234 -39.26 6.20 -32.19
CA LEU A 234 -39.22 7.45 -31.41
C LEU A 234 -39.28 8.76 -32.28
N ARG A 235 -40.49 9.25 -32.60
CA ARG A 235 -40.81 10.65 -33.02
C ARG A 235 -41.02 11.49 -31.75
N SER A 236 -40.86 12.85 -31.75
CA SER A 236 -40.15 13.94 -30.91
C SER A 236 -40.45 14.83 -29.54
N ASP A 237 -41.37 15.12 -28.54
CA ASP A 237 -42.77 15.08 -27.88
C ASP A 237 -43.39 13.96 -26.90
N GLY A 238 -44.46 13.23 -27.23
CA GLY A 238 -45.28 12.30 -26.40
C GLY A 238 -44.91 10.82 -26.10
N SER A 239 -45.43 9.79 -26.84
CA SER A 239 -45.98 8.55 -26.18
C SER A 239 -45.48 7.09 -26.45
N VAL A 240 -45.99 6.30 -27.43
CA VAL A 240 -45.57 4.87 -27.70
C VAL A 240 -45.81 4.34 -29.13
N ARG A 241 -44.92 3.46 -29.67
CA ARG A 241 -45.13 2.34 -30.66
C ARG A 241 -43.80 1.74 -31.18
N SER A 242 -43.82 0.62 -31.93
CA SER A 242 -42.66 -0.25 -32.21
C SER A 242 -42.85 -1.30 -33.33
N TRP A 243 -41.76 -1.97 -33.76
CA TRP A 243 -41.76 -3.33 -34.36
C TRP A 243 -40.64 -4.21 -33.75
N GLY A 244 -40.16 -5.28 -34.41
CA GLY A 244 -39.19 -6.18 -33.76
C GLY A 244 -38.50 -7.30 -34.58
N SER A 245 -38.69 -8.57 -34.17
CA SER A 245 -37.65 -9.62 -34.27
C SER A 245 -38.15 -11.06 -34.43
N ASN A 246 -37.19 -12.01 -34.48
CA ASN A 246 -37.32 -13.43 -34.13
C ASN A 246 -35.92 -14.06 -33.87
N ASN A 247 -35.84 -14.90 -32.83
CA ASN A 247 -34.83 -15.90 -32.46
C ASN A 247 -35.44 -17.00 -31.54
N ASN A 248 -35.80 -16.65 -30.30
CA ASN A 248 -36.47 -17.51 -29.29
C ASN A 248 -38.01 -17.35 -29.28
N GLY A 249 -38.60 -16.30 -28.67
CA GLY A 249 -40.05 -16.06 -28.75
C GLY A 249 -40.67 -14.82 -28.07
N GLN A 250 -39.97 -13.71 -27.81
CA GLN A 250 -40.33 -12.79 -26.70
C GLN A 250 -40.70 -11.31 -26.95
N LEU A 251 -40.94 -10.79 -28.17
CA LEU A 251 -41.26 -9.35 -28.35
C LEU A 251 -42.43 -8.87 -27.46
N GLY A 252 -43.45 -9.71 -27.28
CA GLY A 252 -44.55 -9.45 -26.35
C GLY A 252 -45.37 -8.18 -26.57
N ASP A 253 -46.41 -8.23 -27.39
CA ASP A 253 -47.65 -7.46 -27.14
C ASP A 253 -48.57 -8.21 -26.16
N GLY A 254 -47.97 -9.01 -25.27
CA GLY A 254 -48.62 -10.18 -24.69
C GLY A 254 -48.72 -11.39 -25.64
N THR A 255 -48.05 -11.40 -26.81
CA THR A 255 -47.94 -12.59 -27.68
C THR A 255 -46.49 -12.99 -27.99
N ILE A 256 -46.31 -14.13 -28.66
CA ILE A 256 -45.02 -14.78 -28.99
C ILE A 256 -44.79 -14.91 -30.52
N ALA A 257 -45.53 -14.14 -31.34
CA ALA A 257 -45.99 -14.60 -32.66
C ALA A 257 -45.67 -13.70 -33.88
N ASP A 258 -45.89 -14.31 -35.05
CA ASP A 258 -45.91 -13.72 -36.40
C ASP A 258 -46.90 -12.56 -36.56
N ARG A 259 -46.35 -11.38 -36.90
CA ARG A 259 -47.12 -10.36 -37.59
C ARG A 259 -46.24 -9.41 -38.41
N MET A 260 -46.59 -9.20 -39.67
CA MET A 260 -45.94 -8.22 -40.58
C MET A 260 -46.84 -7.00 -40.87
N SER A 261 -47.92 -6.84 -40.09
CA SER A 261 -48.79 -5.65 -39.97
C SER A 261 -49.41 -5.71 -38.54
N PRO A 262 -50.17 -4.73 -37.99
CA PRO A 262 -49.76 -4.17 -36.70
C PRO A 262 -50.59 -4.70 -35.49
N VAL A 263 -49.94 -5.11 -34.38
CA VAL A 263 -50.55 -5.85 -33.24
C VAL A 263 -50.40 -5.15 -31.84
N VAL A 264 -50.76 -5.74 -30.68
CA VAL A 264 -51.56 -5.08 -29.59
C VAL A 264 -50.82 -4.25 -28.49
N VAL A 265 -51.28 -4.26 -27.22
CA VAL A 265 -51.04 -3.27 -26.12
C VAL A 265 -51.28 -3.88 -24.72
N SER A 266 -50.52 -3.47 -23.68
CA SER A 266 -50.85 -3.69 -22.24
C SER A 266 -50.19 -2.73 -21.22
N GLY A 267 -50.53 -1.43 -21.24
CA GLY A 267 -49.96 -0.34 -20.41
C GLY A 267 -50.68 -0.08 -19.07
N LEU A 268 -50.53 1.07 -18.36
CA LEU A 268 -49.51 2.15 -18.38
C LEU A 268 -49.57 3.22 -19.54
N THR A 269 -48.77 4.33 -19.47
CA THR A 269 -48.90 5.68 -20.13
C THR A 269 -47.93 6.13 -21.27
N SER A 270 -46.61 6.40 -21.09
CA SER A 270 -45.61 6.77 -22.17
C SER A 270 -44.16 6.24 -21.92
N VAL A 271 -43.08 7.02 -21.78
CA VAL A 271 -41.95 6.77 -20.81
C VAL A 271 -41.16 8.06 -20.52
N THR A 272 -40.37 8.09 -19.45
CA THR A 272 -39.20 8.98 -19.32
C THR A 272 -38.26 8.79 -20.52
N ALA A 273 -37.41 7.77 -20.50
CA ALA A 273 -36.61 7.38 -21.66
C ALA A 273 -36.48 5.86 -21.80
N LEU A 274 -35.58 5.46 -22.69
CA LEU A 274 -35.18 4.09 -22.96
C LEU A 274 -33.65 4.02 -22.81
N ALA A 275 -33.07 2.84 -22.54
CA ALA A 275 -31.66 2.49 -22.80
C ALA A 275 -31.47 0.95 -22.70
N CYS A 276 -30.46 0.42 -23.39
CA CYS A 276 -30.83 -0.60 -24.38
C CYS A 276 -29.74 -1.59 -24.83
N GLY A 277 -30.01 -2.90 -24.68
CA GLY A 277 -29.29 -3.98 -25.37
C GLY A 277 -29.90 -5.39 -25.24
N THR A 278 -29.85 -6.14 -26.34
CA THR A 278 -30.24 -7.55 -26.55
C THR A 278 -31.72 -7.96 -26.68
N GLU A 279 -32.60 -8.03 -25.66
CA GLU A 279 -33.84 -8.89 -25.76
C GLU A 279 -35.10 -8.51 -24.92
N PHE A 280 -35.29 -7.26 -24.46
CA PHE A 280 -36.06 -7.03 -23.21
C PHE A 280 -37.17 -5.94 -23.16
N SER A 281 -37.94 -6.07 -22.07
CA SER A 281 -39.20 -5.48 -21.51
C SER A 281 -39.31 -4.08 -20.84
N LEU A 282 -38.47 -3.80 -19.81
CA LEU A 282 -38.61 -2.84 -18.68
C LEU A 282 -39.55 -1.63 -18.88
N ALA A 283 -40.47 -1.42 -17.92
CA ALA A 283 -41.38 -0.27 -17.77
C ALA A 283 -41.33 0.37 -16.36
N LEU A 284 -41.05 1.68 -16.27
CA LEU A 284 -40.73 2.39 -15.01
C LEU A 284 -41.93 2.79 -14.12
N LYS A 285 -41.72 2.66 -12.80
CA LYS A 285 -42.34 3.41 -11.69
C LYS A 285 -41.29 3.64 -10.58
N SER A 286 -41.59 4.39 -9.51
CA SER A 286 -40.58 4.80 -8.51
C SER A 286 -41.10 4.88 -7.06
N ASP A 287 -40.50 4.09 -6.16
CA ASP A 287 -40.55 4.29 -4.69
C ASP A 287 -39.26 3.77 -4.02
N GLY A 288 -38.87 2.51 -4.27
CA GLY A 288 -37.58 2.00 -3.80
C GLY A 288 -36.98 0.70 -4.39
N THR A 289 -37.70 -0.16 -5.13
CA THR A 289 -37.20 -1.50 -5.53
C THR A 289 -37.55 -1.95 -6.97
N VAL A 290 -37.95 -3.21 -7.26
CA VAL A 290 -37.87 -3.89 -8.59
C VAL A 290 -39.08 -4.86 -8.90
N TRP A 291 -40.17 -4.41 -9.55
CA TRP A 291 -41.38 -5.21 -9.92
C TRP A 291 -41.19 -5.88 -11.31
N ALA A 292 -41.62 -7.13 -11.55
CA ALA A 292 -41.06 -7.94 -12.65
C ALA A 292 -41.99 -8.88 -13.50
N TRP A 293 -41.55 -9.11 -14.75
CA TRP A 293 -42.19 -9.64 -16.01
C TRP A 293 -41.02 -9.90 -17.03
N GLY A 294 -41.07 -10.16 -18.37
CA GLY A 294 -39.86 -10.37 -19.29
C GLY A 294 -39.64 -11.71 -20.07
N ASP A 295 -38.41 -12.22 -20.31
CA ASP A 295 -38.14 -13.63 -20.78
C ASP A 295 -36.77 -14.21 -20.33
N ASN A 296 -36.70 -15.43 -19.77
CA ASN A 296 -35.85 -15.70 -18.57
C ASN A 296 -35.30 -17.13 -18.32
N SER A 297 -34.31 -17.64 -19.07
CA SER A 297 -33.71 -18.96 -18.72
C SER A 297 -32.57 -18.91 -17.69
N HIS A 298 -31.99 -17.73 -17.41
CA HIS A 298 -30.80 -17.55 -16.56
C HIS A 298 -30.96 -16.53 -15.39
N GLY A 299 -32.12 -15.88 -15.24
CA GLY A 299 -32.63 -15.46 -13.93
C GLY A 299 -32.74 -13.97 -13.60
N GLN A 300 -33.99 -13.50 -13.36
CA GLN A 300 -34.47 -12.67 -12.21
C GLN A 300 -35.98 -12.36 -12.35
N LEU A 301 -36.74 -12.06 -11.27
CA LEU A 301 -38.21 -11.88 -11.40
C LEU A 301 -38.96 -11.18 -10.24
N GLY A 302 -38.37 -10.24 -9.51
CA GLY A 302 -39.02 -9.49 -8.41
C GLY A 302 -39.27 -10.32 -7.14
N ASP A 303 -39.65 -11.59 -7.30
CA ASP A 303 -39.30 -12.69 -6.39
C ASP A 303 -38.24 -13.63 -7.01
N GLY A 304 -37.35 -13.10 -7.86
CA GLY A 304 -36.08 -13.75 -8.27
C GLY A 304 -36.22 -15.13 -8.91
N THR A 305 -36.87 -15.23 -10.07
CA THR A 305 -37.18 -16.53 -10.72
C THR A 305 -36.59 -16.70 -12.12
N THR A 306 -36.98 -17.81 -12.76
CA THR A 306 -36.87 -18.14 -14.19
C THR A 306 -38.29 -18.41 -14.80
N THR A 307 -39.35 -17.68 -14.36
CA THR A 307 -40.82 -18.05 -14.45
C THR A 307 -41.78 -16.83 -14.53
N ASP A 308 -43.10 -16.97 -14.77
CA ASP A 308 -44.09 -15.89 -15.10
C ASP A 308 -45.10 -15.43 -14.00
N ARG A 309 -45.85 -14.32 -14.21
CA ARG A 309 -46.71 -13.61 -13.20
C ARG A 309 -47.83 -12.72 -13.82
N ASN A 310 -49.13 -12.90 -13.48
CA ASN A 310 -50.18 -11.91 -13.76
C ASN A 310 -51.13 -11.58 -12.57
N VAL A 311 -51.43 -10.30 -12.31
CA VAL A 311 -50.59 -9.16 -12.73
C VAL A 311 -49.13 -9.40 -12.24
N PRO A 312 -48.11 -8.78 -12.86
CA PRO A 312 -46.68 -9.01 -12.55
C PRO A 312 -46.22 -8.86 -11.10
N ALA A 313 -44.95 -9.24 -10.83
CA ALA A 313 -44.38 -9.79 -9.57
C ALA A 313 -44.65 -9.05 -8.23
N ALA A 314 -44.30 -9.70 -7.11
CA ALA A 314 -45.26 -10.11 -6.08
C ALA A 314 -45.32 -9.32 -4.75
N VAL A 315 -44.60 -8.20 -4.63
CA VAL A 315 -44.40 -7.42 -3.38
C VAL A 315 -43.54 -8.13 -2.32
N ALA A 316 -42.34 -8.54 -2.75
CA ALA A 316 -41.16 -8.40 -1.91
C ALA A 316 -40.75 -6.90 -1.78
N GLY A 317 -39.64 -6.60 -1.12
CA GLY A 317 -39.13 -5.22 -1.01
C GLY A 317 -37.74 -5.13 -0.37
N LEU A 318 -36.90 -4.18 -0.81
CA LEU A 318 -35.53 -3.97 -0.31
C LEU A 318 -35.16 -2.48 -0.16
N SER A 319 -35.78 -1.60 -0.94
CA SER A 319 -35.63 -0.14 -0.97
C SER A 319 -34.28 0.42 -1.46
N GLY A 320 -34.32 1.65 -1.99
CA GLY A 320 -33.16 2.41 -2.44
C GLY A 320 -32.38 1.79 -3.61
N VAL A 321 -32.99 1.53 -4.76
CA VAL A 321 -32.28 1.20 -6.01
C VAL A 321 -32.73 2.17 -7.11
N ILE A 322 -31.80 2.71 -7.93
CA ILE A 322 -32.01 4.05 -8.52
C ILE A 322 -31.73 4.23 -10.03
N ALA A 323 -31.40 3.18 -10.80
CA ALA A 323 -30.93 3.33 -12.19
C ALA A 323 -31.03 2.07 -13.07
N ILE A 324 -30.67 2.20 -14.36
CA ILE A 324 -30.34 1.18 -15.39
C ILE A 324 -29.58 1.82 -16.58
N ASP A 325 -28.92 1.00 -17.40
CA ASP A 325 -28.73 1.02 -18.86
C ASP A 325 -28.33 -0.43 -19.24
N ALA A 326 -28.52 -0.89 -20.48
CA ALA A 326 -28.79 -2.30 -20.76
C ALA A 326 -27.92 -2.97 -21.84
N GLY A 327 -27.70 -4.30 -21.72
CA GLY A 327 -27.20 -5.13 -22.83
C GLY A 327 -26.61 -6.50 -22.50
N GLY A 328 -26.58 -7.38 -23.50
CA GLY A 328 -26.13 -8.78 -23.40
C GLY A 328 -27.16 -9.69 -22.74
N ALA A 329 -27.59 -9.29 -21.55
CA ALA A 329 -28.82 -9.66 -20.85
C ALA A 329 -29.07 -8.73 -19.63
N ALA A 330 -28.46 -7.54 -19.62
CA ALA A 330 -28.09 -6.83 -18.41
C ALA A 330 -28.74 -5.45 -18.22
N CYS A 331 -28.65 -4.98 -16.99
CA CYS A 331 -29.03 -3.70 -16.37
C CYS A 331 -28.56 -3.78 -14.91
N LEU A 332 -28.53 -2.69 -14.15
CA LEU A 332 -28.49 -2.73 -12.67
C LEU A 332 -29.03 -1.43 -12.10
N ALA A 333 -29.29 -1.39 -10.79
CA ALA A 333 -29.83 -0.20 -10.11
C ALA A 333 -28.95 0.32 -8.94
N LEU A 334 -28.54 1.59 -9.06
CA LEU A 334 -27.28 2.18 -8.55
C LEU A 334 -27.31 2.73 -7.10
N LYS A 335 -27.81 1.97 -6.11
CA LYS A 335 -27.93 2.31 -4.66
C LYS A 335 -27.54 3.74 -4.26
N ALA A 336 -26.26 3.99 -3.95
CA ALA A 336 -25.60 5.26 -3.66
C ALA A 336 -24.10 4.99 -3.42
N ASP A 337 -23.24 5.95 -3.80
CA ASP A 337 -21.75 5.95 -3.78
C ASP A 337 -21.04 5.75 -5.13
N GLY A 338 -21.66 5.03 -6.08
CA GLY A 338 -21.03 4.63 -7.34
C GLY A 338 -20.75 3.13 -7.37
N THR A 339 -21.82 2.36 -7.59
CA THR A 339 -22.07 1.10 -6.87
C THR A 339 -22.34 -0.10 -7.79
N VAL A 340 -22.49 -1.27 -7.15
CA VAL A 340 -22.17 -2.59 -7.70
C VAL A 340 -23.06 -3.75 -7.22
N VAL A 341 -23.62 -4.48 -8.18
CA VAL A 341 -24.17 -5.85 -8.09
C VAL A 341 -23.98 -6.47 -9.48
N ALA A 342 -24.65 -7.57 -9.77
CA ALA A 342 -25.13 -8.06 -11.07
C ALA A 342 -26.56 -8.62 -10.78
N TRP A 343 -27.29 -9.23 -11.71
CA TRP A 343 -28.16 -10.40 -11.41
C TRP A 343 -28.71 -11.08 -12.68
N GLY A 344 -28.04 -12.17 -13.11
CA GLY A 344 -28.49 -13.12 -14.14
C GLY A 344 -27.41 -14.16 -14.54
N ASP A 345 -27.19 -14.46 -15.82
CA ASP A 345 -26.18 -15.43 -16.32
C ASP A 345 -24.76 -15.17 -15.78
N ASN A 346 -24.11 -16.22 -15.25
CA ASN A 346 -22.74 -16.17 -14.75
C ASN A 346 -21.83 -17.30 -15.26
N GLY A 347 -22.23 -18.09 -16.26
CA GLY A 347 -21.47 -19.29 -16.69
C GLY A 347 -19.99 -19.01 -17.02
N SER A 348 -19.68 -17.76 -17.39
CA SER A 348 -18.33 -17.29 -17.70
C SER A 348 -17.70 -16.31 -16.70
N GLY A 349 -18.23 -16.20 -15.47
CA GLY A 349 -17.77 -15.22 -14.47
C GLY A 349 -18.28 -13.80 -14.77
N GLN A 350 -19.32 -13.75 -15.59
CA GLN A 350 -19.96 -12.58 -16.16
C GLN A 350 -21.06 -11.98 -15.26
N LEU A 351 -20.93 -12.20 -13.94
CA LEU A 351 -21.48 -11.37 -12.87
C LEU A 351 -20.39 -10.69 -12.02
N GLY A 352 -19.09 -10.83 -12.35
CA GLY A 352 -17.96 -10.15 -11.67
C GLY A 352 -17.81 -10.35 -10.15
N ASN A 353 -18.61 -11.24 -9.56
CA ASN A 353 -18.76 -11.43 -8.12
C ASN A 353 -17.86 -12.53 -7.53
N GLY A 354 -16.86 -12.99 -8.28
CA GLY A 354 -15.98 -14.09 -7.87
C GLY A 354 -16.56 -15.49 -8.08
N SER A 355 -17.84 -15.63 -8.46
CA SER A 355 -18.49 -16.92 -8.71
C SER A 355 -18.65 -17.22 -10.22
N VAL A 356 -19.31 -18.33 -10.53
CA VAL A 356 -19.79 -18.71 -11.89
C VAL A 356 -21.22 -19.24 -11.82
N THR A 357 -21.97 -18.79 -10.81
CA THR A 357 -23.35 -19.22 -10.55
C THR A 357 -24.29 -18.10 -10.94
N ASP A 358 -25.26 -18.43 -11.78
CA ASP A 358 -26.31 -17.52 -12.24
C ASP A 358 -27.05 -16.93 -11.03
N ALA A 359 -27.42 -15.66 -11.14
CA ALA A 359 -28.05 -14.91 -10.06
C ALA A 359 -29.44 -14.44 -10.48
N THR A 360 -30.46 -15.15 -10.04
CA THR A 360 -31.68 -14.45 -9.61
C THR A 360 -31.49 -13.77 -8.25
N ALA A 361 -30.42 -14.17 -7.49
CA ALA A 361 -30.23 -14.10 -6.03
C ALA A 361 -28.74 -13.85 -5.57
N PRO A 362 -28.43 -13.45 -4.29
CA PRO A 362 -27.45 -12.38 -4.00
C PRO A 362 -25.94 -12.65 -3.68
N ALA A 363 -25.00 -11.98 -4.38
CA ALA A 363 -23.58 -11.65 -4.04
C ALA A 363 -22.89 -10.67 -5.06
N PRO A 364 -22.31 -9.50 -4.68
CA PRO A 364 -22.11 -8.33 -5.58
C PRO A 364 -20.80 -8.22 -6.40
N VAL A 365 -20.77 -7.29 -7.39
CA VAL A 365 -19.55 -6.87 -8.16
C VAL A 365 -18.57 -6.10 -7.29
N SER A 366 -17.92 -6.84 -6.42
CA SER A 366 -16.97 -6.31 -5.48
C SER A 366 -15.74 -5.74 -6.20
N GLY A 367 -15.27 -4.57 -5.79
CA GLY A 367 -13.97 -4.01 -6.21
C GLY A 367 -13.99 -2.89 -7.25
N LEU A 368 -15.16 -2.43 -7.72
CA LEU A 368 -15.26 -1.17 -8.47
C LEU A 368 -15.57 0.00 -7.53
N SER A 369 -15.25 1.21 -7.99
CA SER A 369 -15.61 2.46 -7.31
C SER A 369 -15.47 3.64 -8.27
N GLY A 370 -16.47 4.50 -8.34
CA GLY A 370 -16.45 5.72 -9.16
C GLY A 370 -17.22 5.62 -10.48
N ILE A 371 -18.56 5.64 -10.42
CA ILE A 371 -19.43 5.47 -11.59
C ILE A 371 -19.70 6.82 -12.29
N THR A 372 -19.36 6.87 -13.58
CA THR A 372 -19.42 8.02 -14.50
C THR A 372 -20.30 7.80 -15.72
N ALA A 373 -20.86 6.62 -15.89
CA ALA A 373 -21.83 6.32 -16.91
C ALA A 373 -22.61 5.08 -16.49
N ILE A 374 -23.42 4.64 -17.43
CA ILE A 374 -24.34 3.51 -17.35
C ILE A 374 -24.25 2.89 -18.76
N SER A 375 -23.86 1.61 -18.85
CA SER A 375 -23.21 1.07 -20.07
C SER A 375 -22.89 -0.45 -20.00
N ALA A 376 -23.23 -1.26 -21.01
CA ALA A 376 -23.11 -2.74 -21.04
C ALA A 376 -22.34 -3.31 -22.26
N GLY A 377 -22.45 -4.62 -22.51
CA GLY A 377 -21.93 -5.34 -23.69
C GLY A 377 -22.55 -6.75 -23.86
N LEU A 378 -22.07 -7.55 -24.83
CA LEU A 378 -22.75 -8.79 -25.27
C LEU A 378 -22.71 -9.94 -24.24
N ARG A 379 -21.50 -10.31 -23.78
CA ARG A 379 -21.17 -11.15 -22.60
C ARG A 379 -19.84 -10.69 -22.03
N HIS A 380 -19.79 -9.37 -21.95
CA HIS A 380 -18.72 -8.43 -21.63
C HIS A 380 -19.45 -7.13 -21.27
N CYS A 381 -18.85 -6.21 -20.53
CA CYS A 381 -19.58 -5.12 -19.90
C CYS A 381 -18.76 -3.83 -19.82
N LEU A 382 -19.47 -2.73 -19.56
CA LEU A 382 -18.91 -1.42 -19.33
C LEU A 382 -19.22 -0.94 -17.87
N ALA A 383 -18.72 0.24 -17.41
CA ALA A 383 -18.70 0.82 -16.03
C ALA A 383 -17.47 0.86 -14.98
N LEU A 384 -16.27 1.45 -15.28
CA LEU A 384 -15.01 1.62 -14.46
C LEU A 384 -15.00 2.44 -13.13
N ARG A 385 -14.59 3.73 -13.21
CA ARG A 385 -13.81 4.55 -12.26
C ARG A 385 -13.94 6.08 -12.53
N THR A 386 -13.33 6.93 -11.71
CA THR A 386 -13.26 8.40 -11.88
C THR A 386 -11.97 8.89 -12.57
N ASP A 387 -11.48 8.21 -13.61
CA ASP A 387 -10.12 8.43 -14.12
C ASP A 387 -9.88 8.14 -15.62
N ASP A 388 -10.93 7.93 -16.41
CA ASP A 388 -10.90 7.39 -17.77
C ASP A 388 -10.34 5.95 -17.96
N THR A 389 -10.00 5.20 -16.90
CA THR A 389 -9.31 3.89 -17.01
C THR A 389 -10.23 2.68 -17.25
N LEU A 390 -10.12 2.08 -18.43
CA LEU A 390 -11.02 1.02 -18.91
C LEU A 390 -10.94 -0.26 -18.02
N GLN A 391 -12.04 -0.73 -17.41
CA GLN A 391 -12.17 -2.04 -16.73
C GLN A 391 -13.05 -2.98 -17.59
N ALA A 392 -12.95 -4.33 -17.53
CA ALA A 392 -13.55 -5.16 -18.60
C ALA A 392 -13.83 -6.66 -18.24
N TRP A 393 -15.10 -7.16 -18.26
CA TRP A 393 -15.40 -8.58 -17.94
C TRP A 393 -15.60 -9.62 -19.04
N GLY A 394 -15.37 -10.86 -18.61
CA GLY A 394 -16.36 -11.91 -18.67
C GLY A 394 -15.71 -13.17 -19.19
N GLU A 395 -16.25 -13.63 -20.31
CA GLU A 395 -15.67 -14.70 -21.10
C GLU A 395 -14.23 -14.41 -21.56
N ASN A 396 -13.40 -15.46 -21.67
CA ASN A 396 -12.30 -15.53 -22.63
C ASN A 396 -12.37 -16.79 -23.50
N ALA A 397 -12.67 -16.60 -24.78
CA ALA A 397 -12.07 -17.40 -25.85
C ALA A 397 -11.08 -16.58 -26.72
N SER A 398 -11.04 -15.25 -26.55
CA SER A 398 -10.75 -14.35 -27.68
C SER A 398 -9.90 -13.10 -27.39
N GLY A 399 -9.43 -12.85 -26.16
CA GLY A 399 -8.51 -11.74 -25.91
C GLY A 399 -9.12 -10.33 -25.94
N GLN A 400 -10.45 -10.20 -25.98
CA GLN A 400 -11.20 -8.97 -26.27
C GLN A 400 -11.14 -7.85 -25.19
N LEU A 401 -10.15 -7.90 -24.30
CA LEU A 401 -9.87 -6.95 -23.23
C LEU A 401 -8.43 -6.37 -23.30
N GLY A 402 -7.55 -6.95 -24.11
CA GLY A 402 -6.30 -6.33 -24.58
C GLY A 402 -5.21 -5.99 -23.55
N ASP A 403 -4.39 -6.97 -23.15
CA ASP A 403 -3.09 -6.74 -22.48
C ASP A 403 -2.07 -7.84 -22.82
N GLY A 404 -2.45 -9.13 -22.81
CA GLY A 404 -1.55 -10.20 -23.29
C GLY A 404 -1.99 -11.65 -23.12
N ALA A 405 -2.07 -12.15 -21.88
CA ALA A 405 -1.89 -13.58 -21.57
C ALA A 405 -2.88 -14.16 -20.53
N PRO A 406 -3.00 -15.49 -20.40
CA PRO A 406 -3.82 -16.14 -19.37
C PRO A 406 -3.26 -16.00 -17.95
N ALA A 407 -4.03 -15.32 -17.09
CA ALA A 407 -3.94 -15.44 -15.63
C ALA A 407 -5.30 -15.11 -15.01
N VAL A 408 -5.89 -16.07 -14.28
CA VAL A 408 -7.27 -16.04 -13.75
C VAL A 408 -7.62 -14.82 -12.89
N ARG A 409 -8.80 -14.25 -13.16
CA ARG A 409 -9.64 -13.54 -12.17
C ARG A 409 -11.12 -13.85 -12.45
N ARG A 410 -12.02 -13.37 -11.58
CA ARG A 410 -13.49 -13.46 -11.69
C ARG A 410 -14.20 -12.17 -11.19
N SER A 411 -13.44 -11.09 -11.17
CA SER A 411 -13.83 -9.78 -10.61
C SER A 411 -13.11 -8.65 -11.36
N PRO A 412 -13.71 -7.43 -11.41
CA PRO A 412 -13.13 -6.18 -11.92
C PRO A 412 -11.60 -6.07 -12.08
N MET A 413 -11.18 -5.62 -13.27
CA MET A 413 -9.81 -5.62 -13.78
C MET A 413 -9.65 -4.65 -14.96
N ALA A 414 -8.53 -3.94 -15.04
CA ALA A 414 -8.26 -2.93 -16.07
C ALA A 414 -7.81 -3.55 -17.42
N ALA A 415 -8.15 -2.89 -18.53
CA ALA A 415 -7.54 -3.07 -19.86
C ALA A 415 -6.34 -2.12 -20.05
N LEU A 416 -5.29 -2.55 -20.76
CA LEU A 416 -4.05 -1.77 -20.88
C LEU A 416 -4.21 -0.52 -21.77
N GLY A 417 -3.38 0.49 -21.47
CA GLY A 417 -3.01 1.52 -22.43
C GLY A 417 -4.04 2.61 -22.70
N LEU A 418 -4.95 2.93 -21.77
CA LEU A 418 -6.00 3.94 -21.97
C LEU A 418 -6.24 4.89 -20.79
N SER A 419 -6.21 6.19 -21.12
CA SER A 419 -6.59 7.33 -20.26
C SER A 419 -6.75 8.62 -21.09
N LYS A 420 -7.34 9.69 -20.53
CA LYS A 420 -7.64 10.97 -21.22
C LYS A 420 -8.44 10.78 -22.52
N VAL A 421 -9.35 9.81 -22.51
CA VAL A 421 -9.86 9.17 -23.74
C VAL A 421 -10.85 10.11 -24.46
N THR A 422 -10.88 10.05 -25.78
CA THR A 422 -11.26 11.20 -26.62
C THR A 422 -12.76 11.46 -26.76
N ALA A 423 -13.55 10.45 -27.13
CA ALA A 423 -14.87 10.61 -27.70
C ALA A 423 -15.70 9.33 -27.51
N LEU A 424 -17.01 9.48 -27.33
CA LEU A 424 -17.87 8.39 -26.88
C LEU A 424 -18.33 7.54 -28.07
N ALA A 425 -18.16 6.22 -27.96
CA ALA A 425 -18.34 5.26 -29.06
C ALA A 425 -19.35 4.15 -28.73
N GLY A 426 -19.37 3.08 -29.54
CA GLY A 426 -20.13 1.88 -29.22
C GLY A 426 -19.92 0.72 -30.18
N GLY A 427 -20.57 -0.40 -29.88
CA GLY A 427 -20.40 -1.69 -30.53
C GLY A 427 -20.99 -2.77 -29.62
N GLN A 428 -20.23 -3.80 -29.24
CA GLN A 428 -20.73 -4.83 -28.30
C GLN A 428 -19.70 -5.68 -27.55
N THR A 429 -18.39 -5.68 -27.91
CA THR A 429 -17.44 -6.67 -27.34
C THR A 429 -15.95 -6.31 -27.25
N HIS A 430 -15.39 -5.30 -27.92
CA HIS A 430 -13.93 -5.30 -28.18
C HIS A 430 -13.01 -4.47 -27.27
N THR A 431 -13.53 -3.62 -26.37
CA THR A 431 -12.72 -2.68 -25.55
C THR A 431 -11.94 -1.67 -26.41
N LEU A 432 -12.57 -0.53 -26.73
CA LEU A 432 -12.06 0.40 -27.75
C LEU A 432 -11.02 1.36 -27.17
N ALA A 433 -9.98 1.67 -27.93
CA ALA A 433 -9.03 2.73 -27.63
C ALA A 433 -9.41 4.05 -28.31
N LEU A 434 -9.20 5.19 -27.63
CA LEU A 434 -9.07 6.49 -28.31
C LEU A 434 -7.84 7.21 -27.74
N LEU A 435 -6.67 6.69 -28.11
CA LEU A 435 -5.39 7.36 -27.94
C LEU A 435 -5.14 8.42 -29.02
N THR A 436 -4.11 9.23 -28.78
CA THR A 436 -3.53 10.16 -29.74
C THR A 436 -2.79 9.39 -30.84
N GLY A 437 -2.86 9.73 -32.13
CA GLY A 437 -3.74 10.66 -32.87
C GLY A 437 -4.62 10.02 -33.97
N GLY A 438 -4.21 8.95 -34.65
CA GLY A 438 -5.05 8.23 -35.62
C GLY A 438 -4.27 7.46 -36.69
N THR A 439 -4.16 6.14 -36.56
CA THR A 439 -3.60 5.23 -37.57
C THR A 439 -4.36 3.90 -37.56
N VAL A 440 -4.25 3.08 -38.62
CA VAL A 440 -4.87 1.74 -38.61
C VAL A 440 -4.29 0.83 -37.53
N SER A 441 -5.19 0.09 -36.88
CA SER A 441 -5.00 -0.47 -35.54
C SER A 441 -6.03 -1.58 -35.33
N ALA A 442 -5.61 -2.79 -34.94
CA ALA A 442 -6.51 -3.93 -34.71
C ALA A 442 -5.88 -5.08 -33.88
N TRP A 443 -6.64 -5.60 -32.91
CA TRP A 443 -6.61 -6.99 -32.42
C TRP A 443 -8.04 -7.36 -31.98
N GLY A 444 -8.37 -8.65 -31.76
CA GLY A 444 -9.59 -8.97 -31.00
C GLY A 444 -10.26 -10.33 -31.23
N ARG A 445 -9.76 -11.17 -32.15
CA ARG A 445 -10.31 -12.52 -32.38
C ARG A 445 -9.24 -13.50 -32.92
N ASN A 446 -9.61 -14.77 -33.09
CA ASN A 446 -8.72 -15.88 -33.43
C ASN A 446 -9.49 -17.04 -34.11
N ASP A 447 -10.46 -16.72 -34.98
CA ASP A 447 -11.35 -17.72 -35.62
C ASP A 447 -12.03 -17.26 -36.94
N HIS A 448 -11.94 -15.98 -37.32
CA HIS A 448 -12.76 -15.39 -38.40
C HIS A 448 -11.96 -14.67 -39.49
N GLY A 449 -10.63 -14.55 -39.35
CA GLY A 449 -9.76 -13.82 -40.27
C GLY A 449 -9.91 -12.31 -40.05
N GLU A 450 -9.08 -11.75 -39.18
CA GLU A 450 -9.49 -10.58 -38.38
C GLU A 450 -8.52 -9.36 -38.33
N LEU A 451 -7.70 -9.10 -39.37
CA LEU A 451 -6.71 -7.99 -39.36
C LEU A 451 -6.38 -7.27 -40.70
N GLY A 452 -6.60 -7.83 -41.89
CA GLY A 452 -6.01 -7.31 -43.15
C GLY A 452 -5.62 -8.34 -44.22
N ASP A 453 -4.32 -8.69 -44.32
CA ASP A 453 -3.62 -9.03 -45.59
C ASP A 453 -3.29 -10.52 -45.92
N GLY A 454 -2.48 -11.24 -45.12
CA GLY A 454 -1.89 -12.53 -45.53
C GLY A 454 -1.17 -13.42 -44.48
N THR A 455 -1.40 -13.28 -43.16
CA THR A 455 -0.66 -14.03 -42.11
C THR A 455 -1.46 -15.01 -41.26
N PHE A 456 -0.80 -15.97 -40.63
CA PHE A 456 -1.44 -16.97 -39.76
C PHE A 456 -0.90 -16.92 -38.32
N VAL A 457 -0.67 -15.69 -37.80
CA VAL A 457 0.10 -15.46 -36.55
C VAL A 457 -0.73 -14.79 -35.45
N PRO A 458 -1.07 -15.49 -34.35
CA PRO A 458 -1.46 -14.87 -33.08
C PRO A 458 -0.24 -14.27 -32.37
N GLN A 459 -0.38 -13.10 -31.74
CA GLN A 459 0.75 -12.37 -31.13
C GLN A 459 0.43 -11.80 -29.73
N ASN A 460 -0.76 -11.20 -29.55
CA ASN A 460 -1.22 -10.48 -28.34
C ASN A 460 -0.26 -9.38 -27.82
N VAL A 461 0.56 -8.77 -28.68
CA VAL A 461 1.54 -7.73 -28.32
C VAL A 461 1.49 -6.52 -29.28
N PRO A 462 2.10 -5.36 -28.96
CA PRO A 462 1.92 -4.14 -29.74
C PRO A 462 2.55 -4.16 -31.15
N LEU A 463 1.86 -3.53 -32.12
CA LEU A 463 2.37 -3.26 -33.49
C LEU A 463 1.75 -2.00 -34.14
N SER A 464 0.42 -1.94 -34.30
CA SER A 464 -0.30 -1.06 -35.23
C SER A 464 0.07 -1.24 -36.71
N VAL A 465 -0.93 -1.23 -37.59
CA VAL A 465 -0.76 -1.53 -39.01
C VAL A 465 -0.14 -0.34 -39.76
N PRO A 466 0.79 -0.54 -40.73
CA PRO A 466 1.40 0.55 -41.48
C PRO A 466 0.47 1.27 -42.48
N GLY A 467 0.99 2.34 -43.09
CA GLY A 467 0.48 2.93 -44.33
C GLY A 467 -0.64 3.96 -44.23
N LEU A 468 -1.62 3.81 -43.34
CA LEU A 468 -2.74 4.75 -43.18
C LEU A 468 -2.67 5.53 -41.86
N SER A 469 -2.74 6.86 -41.94
CA SER A 469 -2.74 7.82 -40.83
C SER A 469 -3.65 9.01 -41.12
N GLY A 470 -4.39 9.44 -40.11
CA GLY A 470 -5.46 10.44 -40.16
C GLY A 470 -6.82 9.84 -39.82
N VAL A 471 -7.37 10.18 -38.66
CA VAL A 471 -8.66 9.70 -38.13
C VAL A 471 -9.36 10.84 -37.40
N VAL A 472 -10.68 11.01 -37.54
CA VAL A 472 -11.43 12.01 -36.75
C VAL A 472 -12.75 11.52 -36.14
N ALA A 473 -13.30 10.39 -36.62
CA ALA A 473 -14.49 9.76 -36.04
C ALA A 473 -14.56 8.24 -36.36
N VAL A 474 -14.32 7.41 -35.35
CA VAL A 474 -14.56 5.95 -35.44
C VAL A 474 -16.05 5.65 -35.65
N ALA A 475 -16.34 4.53 -36.32
CA ALA A 475 -17.68 4.01 -36.59
C ALA A 475 -17.61 2.53 -37.10
N ALA A 476 -18.49 2.16 -38.02
CA ALA A 476 -18.83 0.79 -38.43
C ALA A 476 -19.73 0.05 -37.43
N GLY A 477 -19.31 -1.15 -37.05
CA GLY A 477 -20.18 -2.20 -36.56
C GLY A 477 -20.23 -3.32 -37.60
N ALA A 478 -19.91 -4.54 -37.18
CA ALA A 478 -19.57 -5.67 -38.05
C ALA A 478 -18.73 -5.28 -39.31
N HIS A 479 -18.84 -6.09 -40.37
CA HIS A 479 -17.93 -6.06 -41.51
C HIS A 479 -18.32 -5.00 -42.56
N HIS A 480 -18.02 -3.71 -42.33
CA HIS A 480 -17.82 -2.74 -43.43
C HIS A 480 -16.92 -1.57 -43.05
N SER A 481 -16.34 -0.89 -44.04
CA SER A 481 -15.34 0.15 -43.82
C SER A 481 -15.50 1.40 -44.68
N LEU A 482 -15.28 2.53 -44.02
CA LEU A 482 -14.91 3.81 -44.62
C LEU A 482 -13.65 4.40 -43.93
N ALA A 483 -12.83 3.56 -43.28
CA ALA A 483 -11.72 3.98 -42.42
C ALA A 483 -10.44 4.41 -43.15
N ALA A 484 -9.69 5.32 -42.55
CA ALA A 484 -9.40 6.58 -43.21
C ALA A 484 -7.92 7.03 -43.16
N LYS A 485 -7.71 8.32 -43.46
CA LYS A 485 -6.44 9.01 -43.66
C LYS A 485 -6.62 10.54 -43.57
N ALA A 486 -5.52 11.28 -43.67
CA ALA A 486 -5.49 12.55 -44.42
C ALA A 486 -5.02 12.28 -45.86
N ASP A 487 -5.64 12.94 -46.84
CA ASP A 487 -5.87 12.53 -48.23
C ASP A 487 -6.83 11.31 -48.38
N GLY A 488 -7.86 11.45 -49.23
CA GLY A 488 -8.99 10.51 -49.32
C GLY A 488 -9.25 9.85 -50.68
N THR A 489 -9.66 8.57 -50.65
CA THR A 489 -10.25 7.72 -51.72
C THR A 489 -10.42 6.29 -51.19
N VAL A 490 -11.52 5.60 -51.55
CA VAL A 490 -12.12 4.44 -50.81
C VAL A 490 -11.30 3.12 -50.87
N TRP A 491 -10.09 3.09 -50.31
CA TRP A 491 -9.10 2.03 -50.53
C TRP A 491 -9.60 0.58 -50.44
N ALA A 492 -10.30 0.18 -49.37
CA ALA A 492 -10.95 -1.14 -49.21
C ALA A 492 -10.02 -2.36 -49.38
N TRP A 493 -8.80 -2.33 -48.81
CA TRP A 493 -7.90 -3.48 -48.79
C TRP A 493 -8.16 -4.41 -47.59
N GLY A 494 -8.23 -5.71 -47.88
CA GLY A 494 -8.40 -6.80 -46.91
C GLY A 494 -8.88 -8.08 -47.62
N LEU A 495 -8.79 -9.21 -46.93
CA LEU A 495 -9.33 -10.51 -47.38
C LEU A 495 -10.85 -10.40 -47.69
N ASN A 496 -11.42 -11.34 -48.45
CA ASN A 496 -12.80 -11.23 -48.97
C ASN A 496 -13.81 -11.94 -48.02
N ASP A 497 -14.65 -12.93 -48.33
CA ASP A 497 -14.55 -14.03 -49.30
C ASP A 497 -15.91 -14.37 -49.95
N PHE A 498 -16.96 -13.58 -49.69
CA PHE A 498 -18.29 -13.71 -50.30
C PHE A 498 -18.78 -12.41 -50.98
N GLY A 499 -17.85 -11.52 -51.37
CA GLY A 499 -18.11 -10.43 -52.32
C GLY A 499 -18.69 -9.13 -51.75
N GLN A 500 -17.94 -8.40 -50.92
CA GLN A 500 -18.25 -6.99 -50.61
C GLN A 500 -17.58 -5.97 -51.58
N LEU A 501 -17.25 -6.40 -52.81
CA LEU A 501 -16.74 -5.62 -53.94
C LEU A 501 -17.00 -6.37 -55.27
N GLY A 502 -16.97 -5.63 -56.39
CA GLY A 502 -17.33 -6.08 -57.74
C GLY A 502 -16.17 -6.21 -58.75
N ASP A 503 -16.21 -7.28 -59.55
CA ASP A 503 -15.27 -7.55 -60.64
C ASP A 503 -15.72 -8.67 -61.59
N GLY A 504 -16.54 -9.62 -61.13
CA GLY A 504 -17.03 -10.76 -61.93
C GLY A 504 -16.19 -12.04 -61.83
N THR A 505 -15.15 -12.11 -61.00
CA THR A 505 -14.35 -13.32 -60.75
C THR A 505 -14.50 -13.85 -59.32
N THR A 506 -13.92 -15.02 -59.03
CA THR A 506 -14.15 -15.79 -57.79
C THR A 506 -12.87 -16.30 -57.12
N THR A 507 -13.05 -16.78 -55.88
CA THR A 507 -12.05 -17.35 -54.95
C THR A 507 -11.02 -16.33 -54.45
N LEU A 508 -10.75 -16.32 -53.15
CA LEU A 508 -10.19 -15.18 -52.42
C LEU A 508 -8.84 -14.59 -52.89
N ARG A 509 -8.67 -13.31 -52.54
CA ARG A 509 -7.50 -12.41 -52.65
C ARG A 509 -7.77 -11.20 -51.72
N SER A 510 -6.75 -10.42 -51.36
CA SER A 510 -6.81 -9.45 -50.24
C SER A 510 -6.48 -7.97 -50.58
N THR A 511 -6.64 -7.54 -51.83
CA THR A 511 -6.40 -6.13 -52.26
C THR A 511 -7.62 -5.54 -53.02
N PRO A 512 -7.59 -4.31 -53.58
CA PRO A 512 -8.78 -3.67 -54.24
C PRO A 512 -8.49 -3.03 -55.62
N THR A 513 -9.45 -2.81 -56.55
CA THR A 513 -9.19 -2.15 -57.87
C THR A 513 -9.92 -0.81 -58.09
N ALA A 514 -9.22 0.21 -58.58
CA ALA A 514 -9.74 1.51 -59.03
C ALA A 514 -10.98 1.44 -59.95
N VAL A 515 -11.97 2.30 -59.69
CA VAL A 515 -13.20 2.44 -60.50
C VAL A 515 -13.54 3.91 -60.75
N ALA A 516 -13.64 4.73 -59.69
CA ALA A 516 -13.96 6.15 -59.75
C ALA A 516 -13.05 6.96 -58.80
N GLY A 517 -13.57 8.03 -58.17
CA GLY A 517 -12.87 8.86 -57.19
C GLY A 517 -13.88 9.67 -56.36
N LEU A 518 -13.62 9.86 -55.05
CA LEU A 518 -14.60 10.33 -54.07
C LEU A 518 -14.17 11.64 -53.38
N SER A 519 -15.15 12.29 -52.74
CA SER A 519 -15.09 13.63 -52.14
C SER A 519 -16.13 13.77 -51.01
N GLY A 520 -15.92 14.71 -50.09
CA GLY A 520 -17.02 15.51 -49.51
C GLY A 520 -17.90 14.91 -48.41
N ILE A 521 -17.77 13.63 -48.05
CA ILE A 521 -18.48 13.04 -46.91
C ILE A 521 -17.80 13.53 -45.60
N ILE A 522 -18.29 14.64 -45.05
CA ILE A 522 -17.73 15.26 -43.83
C ILE A 522 -18.05 14.51 -42.52
N ALA A 523 -18.98 13.54 -42.55
CA ALA A 523 -19.15 12.53 -41.51
C ALA A 523 -19.64 11.21 -42.11
N VAL A 524 -18.94 10.11 -41.83
CA VAL A 524 -19.22 8.77 -42.39
C VAL A 524 -20.29 8.06 -41.56
N ALA A 525 -21.53 8.50 -41.73
CA ALA A 525 -22.71 7.93 -41.08
C ALA A 525 -22.95 6.48 -41.54
N ALA A 526 -23.32 5.59 -40.61
CA ALA A 526 -22.75 4.24 -40.60
C ALA A 526 -23.74 3.06 -40.61
N GLY A 527 -23.28 1.98 -41.24
CA GLY A 527 -23.53 0.59 -40.85
C GLY A 527 -22.25 -0.05 -40.31
N VAL A 528 -22.24 -0.92 -39.29
CA VAL A 528 -23.22 -1.84 -38.69
C VAL A 528 -23.29 -3.19 -39.43
N SER A 529 -23.28 -3.21 -40.76
CA SER A 529 -22.46 -4.11 -41.61
C SER A 529 -22.41 -3.64 -43.07
N HIS A 530 -22.69 -2.36 -43.35
CA HIS A 530 -22.61 -1.75 -44.67
C HIS A 530 -22.08 -0.32 -44.64
N SER A 531 -21.78 0.27 -45.79
CA SER A 531 -21.57 1.71 -45.97
C SER A 531 -22.64 2.31 -46.89
N LEU A 532 -22.58 3.59 -47.27
CA LEU A 532 -23.62 4.24 -48.08
C LEU A 532 -23.03 5.25 -49.08
N ALA A 533 -23.69 5.41 -50.23
CA ALA A 533 -23.46 6.54 -51.12
C ALA A 533 -24.15 7.78 -50.53
N LEU A 534 -23.35 8.62 -49.85
CA LEU A 534 -23.80 9.66 -48.92
C LEU A 534 -23.66 11.08 -49.50
N ALA A 535 -24.70 11.90 -49.28
CA ALA A 535 -24.82 13.26 -49.79
C ALA A 535 -25.28 14.25 -48.69
N SER A 536 -25.24 15.54 -49.02
CA SER A 536 -25.68 16.70 -48.21
C SER A 536 -27.19 16.80 -48.02
N ASP A 537 -27.96 16.31 -48.97
CA ASP A 537 -29.41 16.56 -49.13
C ASP A 537 -30.08 15.37 -49.82
N GLY A 538 -31.34 15.08 -49.51
CA GLY A 538 -32.14 14.11 -50.23
C GLY A 538 -31.60 12.68 -50.25
N THR A 539 -31.16 12.23 -51.42
CA THR A 539 -30.88 10.83 -51.72
C THR A 539 -29.66 10.27 -51.00
N VAL A 540 -29.72 8.98 -50.66
CA VAL A 540 -28.66 8.23 -49.97
C VAL A 540 -28.80 6.76 -50.36
N TRP A 541 -27.95 6.28 -51.27
CA TRP A 541 -28.20 5.01 -51.98
C TRP A 541 -27.43 3.82 -51.40
N ALA A 542 -28.05 2.64 -51.49
CA ALA A 542 -27.70 1.52 -50.60
C ALA A 542 -27.65 0.11 -51.26
N TRP A 543 -26.66 -0.23 -52.08
CA TRP A 543 -26.62 -1.50 -52.85
C TRP A 543 -25.90 -2.66 -52.14
N GLY A 544 -26.53 -3.85 -52.09
CA GLY A 544 -26.07 -4.99 -51.30
C GLY A 544 -26.92 -6.26 -51.46
N PHE A 545 -26.94 -7.10 -50.42
CA PHE A 545 -27.43 -8.50 -50.42
C PHE A 545 -28.74 -8.63 -49.60
N ASN A 546 -29.62 -9.61 -49.87
CA ASN A 546 -30.98 -9.63 -49.29
C ASN A 546 -31.50 -11.00 -48.82
N GLY A 547 -30.64 -12.01 -48.59
CA GLY A 547 -31.07 -13.38 -48.22
C GLY A 547 -31.89 -13.53 -46.94
N TYR A 548 -31.84 -12.54 -46.04
CA TYR A 548 -32.71 -12.35 -44.86
C TYR A 548 -33.46 -10.99 -44.96
N GLY A 549 -32.75 -9.97 -45.41
CA GLY A 549 -33.30 -8.94 -46.27
C GLY A 549 -33.66 -7.58 -45.64
N GLN A 550 -33.12 -6.53 -46.26
CA GLN A 550 -33.40 -5.12 -46.00
C GLN A 550 -33.22 -4.26 -47.29
N LEU A 551 -33.42 -4.87 -48.46
CA LEU A 551 -33.22 -4.39 -49.84
C LEU A 551 -34.44 -4.76 -50.72
N GLY A 552 -35.65 -4.36 -50.35
CA GLY A 552 -36.89 -4.62 -51.11
C GLY A 552 -37.88 -3.46 -51.07
N ASP A 553 -38.70 -3.30 -52.11
CA ASP A 553 -39.56 -2.11 -52.32
C ASP A 553 -40.86 -2.22 -51.49
N GLY A 554 -40.71 -2.57 -50.22
CA GLY A 554 -41.51 -3.69 -49.72
C GLY A 554 -41.09 -5.01 -50.38
N THR A 555 -41.48 -5.21 -51.65
CA THR A 555 -41.50 -6.55 -52.27
C THR A 555 -40.14 -7.21 -52.46
N ALA A 556 -40.13 -8.55 -52.47
CA ALA A 556 -39.02 -9.42 -52.85
C ALA A 556 -38.97 -9.68 -54.38
N THR A 557 -38.08 -10.59 -54.85
CA THR A 557 -37.70 -10.89 -56.25
C THR A 557 -36.61 -9.96 -56.81
N ASP A 558 -35.69 -10.48 -57.63
CA ASP A 558 -34.44 -9.83 -58.04
C ASP A 558 -34.59 -8.55 -58.89
N ARG A 559 -33.84 -7.49 -58.54
CA ARG A 559 -33.34 -6.42 -59.44
C ARG A 559 -32.39 -5.43 -58.74
N LEU A 560 -31.71 -4.59 -59.51
CA LEU A 560 -30.83 -3.50 -59.02
C LEU A 560 -31.37 -2.13 -59.47
N THR A 561 -31.47 -1.14 -58.57
CA THR A 561 -31.83 0.27 -58.86
C THR A 561 -31.47 1.16 -57.65
N PRO A 562 -30.86 2.35 -57.81
CA PRO A 562 -30.58 3.25 -56.68
C PRO A 562 -31.84 3.85 -56.04
N VAL A 563 -32.11 3.47 -54.78
CA VAL A 563 -33.23 3.95 -53.93
C VAL A 563 -32.82 3.82 -52.43
N ALA A 564 -33.77 3.90 -51.48
CA ALA A 564 -33.55 3.98 -50.03
C ALA A 564 -34.83 3.59 -49.24
N ALA A 565 -35.89 4.35 -49.50
CA ALA A 565 -37.29 4.13 -49.14
C ALA A 565 -38.15 4.75 -50.27
N ILE A 566 -39.39 4.32 -50.47
CA ILE A 566 -40.12 4.53 -51.75
C ILE A 566 -40.53 5.99 -52.01
N GLY A 567 -39.67 6.75 -52.71
CA GLY A 567 -39.84 8.18 -53.00
C GLY A 567 -39.26 9.13 -51.93
N ILE A 568 -38.57 8.57 -50.95
CA ILE A 568 -38.23 9.23 -49.68
C ILE A 568 -36.75 9.01 -49.30
N ARG A 569 -36.27 9.86 -48.38
CA ARG A 569 -34.90 10.43 -48.26
C ARG A 569 -34.62 10.74 -46.77
N ASP A 570 -33.57 11.50 -46.42
CA ASP A 570 -33.58 12.42 -45.24
C ASP A 570 -33.66 11.77 -43.81
N THR A 571 -33.41 12.44 -42.65
CA THR A 571 -33.21 11.76 -41.28
C THR A 571 -32.94 12.66 -40.01
N LEU A 572 -33.60 12.56 -38.80
CA LEU A 572 -33.05 13.22 -37.55
C LEU A 572 -31.77 12.54 -37.01
N LYS A 573 -31.79 11.26 -36.67
CA LYS A 573 -30.58 10.41 -36.53
C LYS A 573 -30.94 8.99 -37.02
N ILE A 574 -30.20 7.96 -36.60
CA ILE A 574 -29.94 6.72 -37.35
C ILE A 574 -29.56 5.57 -36.39
N ALA A 575 -29.69 4.28 -36.69
CA ALA A 575 -29.62 3.65 -38.01
C ALA A 575 -30.53 2.42 -38.23
N ALA A 576 -30.56 1.31 -37.48
CA ALA A 576 -29.46 0.54 -36.90
C ALA A 576 -28.63 1.23 -35.78
N SER A 577 -27.38 0.84 -35.55
CA SER A 577 -27.09 -0.07 -34.43
C SER A 577 -28.00 -1.30 -34.31
N GLY A 578 -28.28 -2.01 -35.43
CA GLY A 578 -29.08 -3.25 -35.46
C GLY A 578 -29.61 -3.70 -36.82
N TYR A 579 -30.57 -4.63 -36.79
CA TYR A 579 -31.24 -5.24 -37.96
C TYR A 579 -32.56 -4.56 -38.35
N HIS A 580 -32.96 -3.50 -37.64
CA HIS A 580 -34.10 -2.66 -38.03
C HIS A 580 -33.77 -1.15 -38.09
N SER A 581 -34.67 -0.38 -38.72
CA SER A 581 -34.31 0.54 -39.82
C SER A 581 -34.89 1.96 -39.68
N LEU A 582 -34.04 2.98 -39.48
CA LEU A 582 -34.37 4.12 -38.61
C LEU A 582 -34.01 5.53 -39.10
N ALA A 583 -35.00 6.43 -39.07
CA ALA A 583 -34.82 7.80 -39.56
C ALA A 583 -35.99 8.77 -39.28
N VAL A 584 -35.85 9.84 -38.49
CA VAL A 584 -36.98 10.78 -38.27
C VAL A 584 -37.24 11.72 -39.42
N LEU A 585 -38.53 11.85 -39.76
CA LEU A 585 -39.12 13.07 -40.30
C LEU A 585 -39.69 13.81 -39.08
N SER A 586 -39.13 14.99 -38.80
CA SER A 586 -39.31 15.77 -37.58
C SER A 586 -40.69 16.44 -37.44
N ASP A 587 -41.53 16.35 -38.48
CA ASP A 587 -43.01 16.44 -38.40
C ASP A 587 -43.64 15.35 -37.51
N ALA A 588 -42.78 14.43 -37.09
CA ALA A 588 -42.93 13.37 -36.13
C ALA A 588 -43.75 12.20 -36.68
N THR A 589 -43.13 11.02 -36.83
CA THR A 589 -43.76 9.79 -37.38
C THR A 589 -43.06 8.48 -36.91
N ALA A 590 -43.27 7.93 -35.68
CA ALA A 590 -42.41 6.88 -35.09
C ALA A 590 -42.65 5.47 -35.67
N TRP A 591 -41.89 5.15 -36.73
CA TRP A 591 -42.04 4.03 -37.68
C TRP A 591 -42.21 2.60 -37.08
N ALA A 592 -42.63 1.60 -37.88
CA ALA A 592 -42.79 0.19 -37.49
C ALA A 592 -42.77 -0.81 -38.70
N TRP A 593 -41.59 -1.22 -39.22
CA TRP A 593 -41.48 -1.72 -40.61
C TRP A 593 -42.10 -3.07 -40.97
N GLY A 594 -42.29 -3.99 -40.02
CA GLY A 594 -42.91 -5.30 -40.31
C GLY A 594 -42.09 -6.56 -40.01
N ARG A 595 -40.85 -6.48 -39.52
CA ARG A 595 -40.22 -7.66 -38.88
C ARG A 595 -40.90 -7.90 -37.53
N ASN A 596 -41.54 -9.06 -37.40
CA ASN A 596 -41.95 -9.64 -36.12
C ASN A 596 -42.47 -11.08 -36.33
N SER A 597 -41.83 -12.04 -35.67
CA SER A 597 -42.36 -13.38 -35.39
C SER A 597 -42.07 -13.74 -33.93
N TYR A 598 -42.57 -12.90 -33.02
CA TYR A 598 -42.19 -12.84 -31.61
C TYR A 598 -43.22 -12.16 -30.68
N GLY A 599 -44.18 -11.37 -31.19
CA GLY A 599 -45.03 -10.52 -30.37
C GLY A 599 -45.38 -9.17 -31.00
N GLN A 600 -44.89 -8.07 -30.41
CA GLN A 600 -45.43 -6.73 -30.67
C GLN A 600 -45.24 -6.16 -32.08
N LEU A 601 -46.14 -5.22 -32.41
CA LEU A 601 -46.04 -4.31 -33.53
C LEU A 601 -46.97 -3.08 -33.32
N GLY A 602 -47.61 -2.59 -34.37
CA GLY A 602 -48.07 -1.21 -34.44
C GLY A 602 -49.53 -0.86 -34.07
N ASN A 603 -50.41 -1.78 -33.64
CA ASN A 603 -51.85 -1.49 -33.42
C ASN A 603 -52.58 -2.50 -32.49
N GLY A 604 -53.05 -3.62 -33.06
CA GLY A 604 -53.99 -4.54 -32.41
C GLY A 604 -54.71 -5.50 -33.36
N THR A 605 -54.08 -5.90 -34.46
CA THR A 605 -54.70 -6.60 -35.60
C THR A 605 -53.77 -7.66 -36.19
N THR A 606 -54.09 -8.93 -35.98
CA THR A 606 -53.40 -10.11 -36.52
C THR A 606 -53.72 -10.36 -38.00
N THR A 607 -53.23 -11.47 -38.56
CA THR A 607 -53.53 -12.00 -39.91
C THR A 607 -53.03 -11.18 -41.11
N ASP A 608 -53.87 -10.36 -41.77
CA ASP A 608 -53.72 -10.03 -43.19
C ASP A 608 -52.71 -8.90 -43.54
N SER A 609 -52.13 -8.96 -44.74
CA SER A 609 -51.17 -7.97 -45.32
C SER A 609 -49.76 -7.96 -44.72
N SER A 610 -48.82 -7.34 -45.47
CA SER A 610 -47.41 -7.11 -45.11
C SER A 610 -46.86 -5.93 -45.93
N VAL A 611 -46.32 -4.88 -45.29
CA VAL A 611 -45.72 -3.67 -45.93
C VAL A 611 -44.99 -2.81 -44.87
N PRO A 612 -44.03 -1.96 -45.25
CA PRO A 612 -43.40 -0.48 -43.86
C PRO A 612 -44.63 0.17 -43.17
N ILE A 613 -44.79 0.02 -41.86
CA ILE A 613 -46.04 0.32 -41.10
C ILE A 613 -45.76 1.23 -39.88
N PRO A 614 -46.75 1.70 -39.09
CA PRO A 614 -46.52 2.64 -37.99
C PRO A 614 -47.20 2.30 -36.62
N VAL A 615 -48.48 2.68 -36.45
CA VAL A 615 -48.91 3.35 -35.19
C VAL A 615 -50.38 3.17 -34.81
N THR A 616 -50.59 3.01 -33.51
CA THR A 616 -51.64 3.67 -32.70
C THR A 616 -51.12 3.75 -31.25
N GLY A 617 -50.57 4.91 -30.84
CA GLY A 617 -50.03 5.10 -29.47
C GLY A 617 -49.17 6.34 -29.20
N ILE A 618 -48.71 7.06 -30.22
CA ILE A 618 -47.73 8.15 -30.03
C ILE A 618 -48.33 9.56 -30.12
N GLY A 619 -48.04 10.37 -29.10
CA GLY A 619 -47.71 11.77 -29.28
C GLY A 619 -46.27 11.94 -29.75
N ASP A 620 -45.80 13.16 -29.80
CA ASP A 620 -44.86 13.54 -30.83
C ASP A 620 -43.38 13.52 -30.35
N ALA A 621 -42.89 12.52 -29.51
CA ALA A 621 -41.70 12.12 -28.55
C ALA A 621 -40.10 12.02 -28.70
N PHE A 622 -39.33 12.45 -27.69
CA PHE A 622 -37.97 13.03 -27.86
C PHE A 622 -36.83 12.33 -28.65
N ASP A 623 -35.81 11.73 -28.01
CA ASP A 623 -34.47 11.51 -28.63
C ASP A 623 -34.27 10.04 -29.12
N VAL A 624 -33.29 9.25 -28.69
CA VAL A 624 -33.36 7.77 -28.75
C VAL A 624 -32.46 7.13 -27.74
N ALA A 625 -32.90 6.01 -27.21
CA ALA A 625 -32.00 4.98 -26.69
C ALA A 625 -32.78 3.67 -26.64
N CYS A 626 -33.24 3.16 -27.79
CA CYS A 626 -34.36 2.23 -27.92
C CYS A 626 -34.02 0.93 -28.66
N GLY A 627 -34.82 -0.13 -28.48
CA GLY A 627 -34.87 -1.21 -29.48
C GLY A 627 -35.97 -2.26 -29.31
N THR A 628 -36.13 -2.74 -28.08
CA THR A 628 -36.27 -4.17 -27.74
C THR A 628 -37.63 -4.86 -27.88
N SER A 629 -37.69 -6.02 -27.23
CA SER A 629 -38.82 -6.93 -27.02
C SER A 629 -39.84 -6.36 -26.02
N HIS A 630 -40.34 -5.15 -26.33
CA HIS A 630 -41.26 -4.36 -25.53
C HIS A 630 -41.98 -3.30 -26.38
N SER A 631 -42.83 -2.46 -25.77
CA SER A 631 -43.02 -1.08 -26.28
C SER A 631 -43.38 -0.06 -25.21
N LEU A 632 -42.58 1.00 -25.22
CA LEU A 632 -42.70 2.30 -24.56
C LEU A 632 -41.65 3.21 -25.22
N LEU A 633 -41.76 4.54 -25.13
CA LEU A 633 -41.10 5.44 -26.10
C LEU A 633 -40.89 6.85 -25.51
N ALA A 634 -39.64 7.31 -25.48
CA ALA A 634 -39.16 8.42 -24.63
C ALA A 634 -39.89 9.76 -24.83
N ALA A 635 -40.53 10.30 -23.79
CA ALA A 635 -41.18 11.61 -23.89
C ALA A 635 -40.17 12.77 -23.77
N LEU A 636 -40.51 13.93 -24.36
CA LEU A 636 -39.99 15.23 -23.90
C LEU A 636 -40.44 15.54 -22.45
N GLY A 637 -41.45 14.83 -21.96
CA GLY A 637 -42.01 14.93 -20.60
C GLY A 637 -41.53 13.82 -19.65
N GLY A 638 -42.32 12.75 -19.48
CA GLY A 638 -41.81 11.49 -18.91
C GLY A 638 -42.75 10.48 -18.23
N GLU A 639 -44.08 10.52 -18.38
CA GLU A 639 -44.97 9.49 -17.78
C GLU A 639 -44.84 8.13 -18.49
N ILE A 640 -45.09 6.95 -17.88
CA ILE A 640 -44.58 5.65 -18.39
C ILE A 640 -45.62 4.57 -18.72
N LEU A 641 -45.44 3.86 -19.86
CA LEU A 641 -46.18 2.77 -20.52
C LEU A 641 -45.52 1.39 -20.36
N ALA A 642 -46.19 0.34 -20.84
CA ALA A 642 -45.69 -1.01 -20.99
C ALA A 642 -46.40 -1.77 -22.14
N TRP A 643 -45.67 -2.61 -22.87
CA TRP A 643 -46.05 -4.00 -23.18
C TRP A 643 -44.79 -4.83 -23.43
N GLY A 644 -44.86 -6.16 -23.29
CA GLY A 644 -43.71 -7.07 -23.25
C GLY A 644 -44.10 -8.53 -22.97
N SER A 645 -43.09 -9.41 -22.86
CA SER A 645 -43.24 -10.80 -22.38
C SER A 645 -43.18 -10.86 -20.85
N ASN A 646 -43.28 -12.04 -20.20
CA ASN A 646 -43.69 -12.19 -18.80
C ASN A 646 -42.74 -12.75 -17.70
N TRP A 647 -41.46 -13.04 -17.95
CA TRP A 647 -40.61 -13.84 -17.05
C TRP A 647 -39.38 -13.17 -16.36
N PHE A 648 -38.66 -12.20 -16.94
CA PHE A 648 -37.30 -11.68 -16.54
C PHE A 648 -37.30 -10.21 -16.00
N GLY A 649 -37.40 -9.93 -14.68
CA GLY A 649 -37.22 -8.60 -14.03
C GLY A 649 -38.10 -7.37 -14.41
N GLN A 650 -39.02 -7.51 -15.37
CA GLN A 650 -39.88 -6.53 -16.09
C GLN A 650 -40.54 -5.29 -15.42
N ILE A 651 -41.88 -5.33 -15.21
CA ILE A 651 -42.81 -4.24 -15.63
C ILE A 651 -43.07 -3.08 -14.66
N GLY A 652 -42.69 -3.16 -13.39
CA GLY A 652 -42.95 -2.06 -12.46
C GLY A 652 -44.23 -2.05 -11.59
N ASP A 653 -45.20 -2.99 -11.72
CA ASP A 653 -46.57 -2.85 -11.13
C ASP A 653 -47.20 -3.49 -9.69
N GLY A 654 -46.94 -5.46 -8.44
CA GLY A 654 -47.25 -6.17 -7.11
C GLY A 654 -48.28 -7.32 -7.08
N SER A 655 -48.03 -8.46 -7.73
CA SER A 655 -48.97 -9.62 -7.83
C SER A 655 -48.34 -10.90 -8.44
N ALA A 656 -49.11 -12.00 -8.61
CA ALA A 656 -48.62 -13.25 -9.20
C ALA A 656 -49.72 -14.18 -9.79
N ALA A 657 -49.49 -14.69 -11.02
CA ALA A 657 -50.12 -15.89 -11.61
C ALA A 657 -49.56 -16.27 -13.02
N LEU A 658 -50.02 -15.62 -14.12
CA LEU A 658 -49.75 -15.99 -15.53
C LEU A 658 -49.29 -14.79 -16.44
N THR A 659 -50.03 -14.35 -17.49
CA THR A 659 -49.61 -13.27 -18.45
C THR A 659 -50.32 -11.88 -18.36
N ARG A 660 -49.57 -10.77 -18.45
CA ARG A 660 -50.07 -9.37 -18.33
C ARG A 660 -50.73 -8.83 -19.60
N LEU A 661 -52.02 -9.10 -19.75
CA LEU A 661 -52.89 -8.42 -20.72
C LEU A 661 -53.87 -7.49 -19.96
N THR A 662 -53.34 -6.40 -19.41
CA THR A 662 -54.08 -5.36 -18.65
C THR A 662 -53.87 -3.95 -19.27
N PRO A 663 -54.80 -2.99 -19.11
CA PRO A 663 -55.10 -2.05 -20.22
C PRO A 663 -54.11 -0.89 -20.50
N VAL A 664 -54.24 0.25 -19.79
CA VAL A 664 -53.58 1.54 -20.07
C VAL A 664 -53.60 2.45 -18.82
N LEU A 665 -52.68 3.42 -18.81
CA LEU A 665 -52.52 4.57 -17.92
C LEU A 665 -52.15 4.30 -16.44
N VAL A 666 -51.17 5.07 -15.94
CA VAL A 666 -50.79 5.28 -14.54
C VAL A 666 -50.54 6.79 -14.29
N SER A 667 -49.68 7.21 -13.36
CA SER A 667 -49.53 8.62 -12.93
C SER A 667 -48.09 9.14 -12.86
N ASP A 668 -47.95 10.40 -13.27
CA ASP A 668 -46.94 11.44 -12.94
C ASP A 668 -45.46 11.02 -12.81
N THR A 669 -44.66 11.24 -13.87
CA THR A 669 -43.18 11.09 -13.87
C THR A 669 -42.50 12.01 -14.92
N LEU A 670 -41.21 12.33 -14.76
CA LEU A 670 -40.37 13.22 -15.62
C LEU A 670 -38.88 12.83 -15.56
N GLY A 671 -37.99 13.33 -16.44
CA GLY A 671 -36.53 13.35 -16.10
C GLY A 671 -35.43 13.61 -17.15
N VAL A 672 -35.70 13.61 -18.46
CA VAL A 672 -34.64 13.51 -19.52
C VAL A 672 -34.24 14.84 -20.20
N VAL A 673 -33.10 14.86 -20.90
CA VAL A 673 -32.69 15.93 -21.87
C VAL A 673 -31.92 15.46 -23.11
N GLY A 674 -31.32 14.26 -23.14
CA GLY A 674 -30.66 13.71 -24.34
C GLY A 674 -30.15 12.28 -24.12
N VAL A 675 -30.19 11.42 -25.14
CA VAL A 675 -29.79 10.00 -25.06
C VAL A 675 -29.31 9.41 -26.41
N ALA A 676 -28.59 8.30 -26.33
CA ALA A 676 -28.34 7.30 -27.38
C ALA A 676 -28.25 5.90 -26.67
N ALA A 677 -28.35 4.74 -27.35
CA ALA A 677 -28.12 3.37 -26.81
C ALA A 677 -28.12 2.25 -27.89
N GLY A 678 -28.65 1.05 -27.59
CA GLY A 678 -28.54 -0.18 -28.40
C GLY A 678 -29.82 -0.94 -28.75
N ASP A 679 -30.25 -1.93 -27.95
CA ASP A 679 -31.29 -2.94 -28.28
C ASP A 679 -32.15 -3.46 -27.08
N ALA A 680 -32.82 -2.63 -26.26
CA ALA A 680 -33.79 -3.08 -25.23
C ALA A 680 -34.88 -2.05 -24.81
N HIS A 681 -34.90 -1.61 -23.55
CA HIS A 681 -36.09 -1.19 -22.79
C HIS A 681 -36.00 0.19 -22.11
N SER A 682 -36.79 0.47 -21.05
CA SER A 682 -36.75 1.71 -20.22
C SER A 682 -35.35 2.18 -19.84
N MET A 683 -35.19 3.48 -19.58
CA MET A 683 -34.12 4.10 -18.79
C MET A 683 -34.44 5.61 -18.58
N ALA A 684 -33.49 6.38 -18.05
CA ALA A 684 -33.27 7.77 -18.42
C ALA A 684 -31.83 8.17 -18.07
N LEU A 685 -31.02 8.65 -19.02
CA LEU A 685 -29.96 9.57 -18.61
C LEU A 685 -30.69 10.83 -18.17
N GLN A 686 -30.76 11.07 -16.87
CA GLN A 686 -31.47 12.23 -16.37
C GLN A 686 -30.69 13.51 -16.67
N SER A 687 -31.43 14.61 -16.74
CA SER A 687 -30.89 15.97 -16.85
C SER A 687 -30.00 16.41 -15.69
N SER A 688 -29.99 15.65 -14.59
CA SER A 688 -29.09 15.78 -13.44
C SER A 688 -27.80 14.96 -13.54
N GLY A 689 -27.74 13.99 -14.46
CA GLY A 689 -26.79 12.87 -14.45
C GLY A 689 -27.31 11.61 -13.73
N GLY A 690 -28.46 11.67 -13.05
CA GLY A 690 -29.13 10.52 -12.40
C GLY A 690 -29.90 9.59 -13.36
N VAL A 691 -30.79 8.74 -12.83
CA VAL A 691 -31.62 7.82 -13.67
C VAL A 691 -33.10 7.66 -13.28
N TRP A 692 -33.43 7.21 -12.04
CA TRP A 692 -34.73 6.60 -11.68
C TRP A 692 -34.99 5.30 -12.45
N ALA A 693 -34.49 4.16 -11.94
CA ALA A 693 -34.85 2.83 -12.45
C ALA A 693 -34.49 1.60 -11.55
N TRP A 694 -34.89 0.42 -12.04
CA TRP A 694 -34.84 -0.96 -11.56
C TRP A 694 -34.63 -1.85 -12.80
N GLY A 695 -34.14 -3.09 -12.72
CA GLY A 695 -33.60 -3.75 -13.93
C GLY A 695 -33.60 -5.27 -14.05
N VAL A 696 -33.08 -5.69 -15.21
CA VAL A 696 -32.99 -7.04 -15.81
C VAL A 696 -31.55 -7.31 -16.24
N ASN A 697 -30.82 -8.15 -15.51
CA ASN A 697 -29.71 -7.58 -14.77
C ASN A 697 -28.33 -8.29 -14.90
N ASP A 698 -28.19 -9.27 -15.79
CA ASP A 698 -27.01 -10.16 -15.95
C ASP A 698 -25.64 -9.45 -15.90
N HIS A 699 -25.12 -9.02 -17.06
CA HIS A 699 -23.72 -8.68 -17.30
C HIS A 699 -23.22 -7.38 -16.66
N GLY A 700 -23.99 -6.69 -15.82
CA GLY A 700 -23.61 -5.43 -15.20
C GLY A 700 -24.76 -4.41 -15.24
N GLN A 701 -24.62 -3.14 -14.84
CA GLN A 701 -23.41 -2.30 -14.93
C GLN A 701 -23.30 -1.19 -13.84
N LEU A 702 -24.20 -1.16 -12.84
CA LEU A 702 -24.40 -0.02 -11.90
C LEU A 702 -25.34 -0.38 -10.71
N GLY A 703 -24.84 -1.02 -9.64
CA GLY A 703 -25.66 -1.78 -8.67
C GLY A 703 -25.73 -1.35 -7.19
N ASP A 704 -25.69 -2.33 -6.26
CA ASP A 704 -26.35 -2.23 -4.93
C ASP A 704 -25.68 -2.89 -3.68
N GLY A 705 -24.86 -3.94 -3.79
CA GLY A 705 -24.35 -4.74 -2.66
C GLY A 705 -24.93 -6.16 -2.49
N SER A 706 -25.99 -6.53 -3.20
CA SER A 706 -26.58 -7.88 -3.27
C SER A 706 -26.29 -8.62 -4.61
N THR A 707 -27.27 -9.32 -5.19
CA THR A 707 -27.51 -9.64 -6.63
C THR A 707 -28.96 -10.19 -6.70
N VAL A 708 -29.98 -9.46 -6.23
CA VAL A 708 -31.36 -9.99 -6.10
C VAL A 708 -32.44 -8.91 -6.29
N ASP A 709 -33.57 -9.29 -6.89
CA ASP A 709 -34.76 -8.43 -7.01
C ASP A 709 -35.89 -8.71 -6.01
N HIS A 710 -36.64 -7.65 -5.72
CA HIS A 710 -37.61 -7.44 -4.64
C HIS A 710 -38.53 -6.27 -5.10
N ASP A 711 -39.87 -6.23 -4.98
CA ASP A 711 -40.72 -5.32 -5.79
C ASP A 711 -41.10 -3.91 -5.25
N THR A 712 -40.61 -2.77 -5.82
CA THR A 712 -41.11 -1.39 -5.49
C THR A 712 -40.73 -0.16 -6.42
N PRO A 713 -40.34 -0.26 -7.70
CA PRO A 713 -39.86 0.86 -8.57
C PRO A 713 -38.65 1.71 -8.09
N GLY A 714 -37.90 2.41 -8.96
CA GLY A 714 -36.62 3.05 -8.58
C GLY A 714 -36.58 4.60 -8.52
N PRO A 715 -36.14 5.23 -7.39
CA PRO A 715 -35.93 6.70 -7.25
C PRO A 715 -34.48 7.16 -7.59
N ILE A 716 -33.89 8.15 -6.89
CA ILE A 716 -32.55 8.76 -7.16
C ILE A 716 -31.59 8.71 -5.96
N SER A 717 -30.28 8.70 -6.24
CA SER A 717 -29.22 9.01 -5.26
C SER A 717 -28.03 9.80 -5.85
N ALA A 718 -27.09 9.17 -6.57
CA ALA A 718 -25.68 9.57 -6.51
C ALA A 718 -24.86 9.65 -7.82
N LEU A 719 -25.39 9.29 -9.00
CA LEU A 719 -24.63 9.39 -10.26
C LEU A 719 -24.45 10.88 -10.62
N ALA A 720 -23.19 11.34 -10.78
CA ALA A 720 -22.86 12.76 -10.72
C ALA A 720 -22.51 13.39 -12.09
N GLY A 721 -23.35 14.35 -12.53
CA GLY A 721 -23.02 15.47 -13.44
C GLY A 721 -22.45 15.11 -14.82
N VAL A 722 -23.32 14.97 -15.83
CA VAL A 722 -22.99 14.40 -17.15
C VAL A 722 -22.84 15.45 -18.28
N THR A 723 -21.92 15.21 -19.23
CA THR A 723 -21.57 16.15 -20.33
C THR A 723 -21.50 15.57 -21.77
N GLN A 724 -21.57 14.26 -22.01
CA GLN A 724 -21.55 13.69 -23.39
C GLN A 724 -22.43 12.44 -23.55
N ILE A 725 -22.92 12.20 -24.78
CA ILE A 725 -23.68 11.01 -25.22
C ILE A 725 -23.25 10.55 -26.63
N ALA A 726 -23.12 9.22 -26.83
CA ALA A 726 -23.04 8.49 -28.11
C ALA A 726 -22.85 6.98 -27.82
N ALA A 727 -23.24 6.09 -28.74
CA ALA A 727 -23.74 4.76 -28.38
C ALA A 727 -23.39 3.59 -29.32
N GLY A 728 -23.81 2.39 -28.89
CA GLY A 728 -23.92 1.18 -29.68
C GLY A 728 -24.82 0.13 -29.00
N TRP A 729 -24.81 -1.12 -29.51
CA TRP A 729 -25.76 -2.22 -29.21
C TRP A 729 -26.10 -2.52 -27.74
N SER A 730 -25.35 -1.98 -26.78
CA SER A 730 -25.48 -2.32 -25.37
C SER A 730 -25.16 -1.16 -24.43
N HIS A 731 -25.16 0.10 -24.89
CA HIS A 731 -24.62 1.18 -24.06
C HIS A 731 -24.91 2.58 -24.62
N SER A 732 -25.24 3.51 -23.73
CA SER A 732 -25.82 4.81 -24.08
C SER A 732 -24.89 5.88 -24.64
N LEU A 733 -23.62 5.96 -24.27
CA LEU A 733 -23.20 6.02 -22.86
C LEU A 733 -23.51 7.43 -22.33
N ALA A 734 -23.66 7.55 -21.02
CA ALA A 734 -23.39 8.82 -20.33
C ALA A 734 -21.88 9.07 -20.17
N VAL A 735 -21.50 10.26 -19.71
CA VAL A 735 -20.12 10.67 -19.39
C VAL A 735 -20.17 11.70 -18.25
N SER A 736 -19.60 11.43 -17.07
CA SER A 736 -19.51 12.39 -15.94
C SER A 736 -18.51 13.52 -16.24
N SER A 737 -18.22 14.44 -15.31
CA SER A 737 -17.39 15.62 -15.57
C SER A 737 -16.57 16.21 -14.41
N ILE A 738 -16.86 15.90 -13.14
CA ILE A 738 -16.16 16.53 -11.98
C ILE A 738 -14.84 15.81 -11.72
N ARG A 739 -13.70 16.52 -11.75
CA ARG A 739 -12.36 15.92 -11.62
C ARG A 739 -12.14 15.39 -10.18
N THR A 740 -11.32 14.37 -9.99
CA THR A 740 -10.93 13.88 -8.63
C THR A 740 -9.51 14.27 -8.28
N ALA A 741 -9.28 14.75 -7.06
CA ALA A 741 -7.94 14.99 -6.51
C ALA A 741 -7.45 13.82 -5.66
N THR A 742 -6.14 13.58 -5.68
CA THR A 742 -5.44 12.74 -4.71
C THR A 742 -4.55 13.64 -3.86
N LEU A 743 -4.72 13.60 -2.54
CA LEU A 743 -3.79 14.19 -1.58
C LEU A 743 -2.74 13.15 -1.19
N ILE A 744 -1.52 13.33 -1.68
CA ILE A 744 -0.38 12.50 -1.30
C ILE A 744 0.28 13.13 -0.06
N VAL A 745 0.11 12.50 1.10
CA VAL A 745 0.73 12.93 2.35
C VAL A 745 1.96 12.05 2.61
N PRO A 746 3.19 12.52 2.29
CA PRO A 746 4.40 11.74 2.53
C PRO A 746 4.59 11.45 4.03
N ARG A 747 5.34 10.39 4.33
CA ARG A 747 5.80 10.14 5.71
C ARG A 747 6.79 11.22 6.12
N VAL A 748 6.60 11.76 7.32
CA VAL A 748 7.49 12.78 7.89
C VAL A 748 8.04 12.27 9.22
N ALA A 749 9.30 12.57 9.51
CA ALA A 749 9.92 12.26 10.80
C ALA A 749 10.32 13.56 11.50
N GLY A 750 10.08 13.62 12.80
CA GLY A 750 10.28 14.83 13.61
C GLY A 750 10.69 14.50 15.03
N ALA A 751 11.40 15.44 15.66
CA ALA A 751 11.88 15.27 17.02
C ALA A 751 11.08 16.17 17.99
N ALA A 752 10.67 15.64 19.14
CA ALA A 752 9.87 16.39 20.11
C ALA A 752 10.52 17.74 20.50
N GLY A 753 9.76 18.83 20.41
CA GLY A 753 10.27 20.21 20.62
C GLY A 753 10.85 20.88 19.37
N THR A 754 10.83 20.25 18.20
CA THR A 754 11.23 20.85 16.91
C THR A 754 10.03 21.25 16.05
N SER A 755 10.24 22.20 15.14
CA SER A 755 9.25 22.52 14.10
C SER A 755 9.39 21.55 12.94
N VAL A 756 8.28 20.99 12.48
CA VAL A 756 8.20 20.03 11.37
C VAL A 756 7.25 20.57 10.32
N THR A 757 7.65 20.52 9.07
CA THR A 757 6.79 20.87 7.94
C THR A 757 6.02 19.63 7.50
N LEU A 758 4.70 19.66 7.67
CA LEU A 758 3.77 18.73 7.04
C LEU A 758 3.51 19.19 5.61
N VAL A 759 3.37 18.22 4.71
CA VAL A 759 3.22 18.43 3.27
C VAL A 759 2.04 17.60 2.81
N ALA A 760 1.22 18.14 1.91
CA ALA A 760 0.32 17.34 1.10
C ALA A 760 0.44 17.80 -0.36
N ASP A 761 0.79 16.86 -1.24
CA ASP A 761 0.88 17.11 -2.67
C ASP A 761 -0.46 16.73 -3.30
N MET A 762 -1.19 17.73 -3.80
CA MET A 762 -2.45 17.54 -4.50
C MET A 762 -2.21 17.43 -6.01
N ILE A 763 -2.47 16.25 -6.56
CA ILE A 763 -2.54 16.00 -8.00
C ILE A 763 -3.95 15.57 -8.41
N SER A 764 -4.31 15.73 -9.68
CA SER A 764 -5.62 15.30 -10.20
C SER A 764 -5.47 14.42 -11.44
N LEU A 765 -4.75 13.30 -11.24
CA LEU A 765 -3.98 12.60 -12.27
C LEU A 765 -2.87 13.51 -12.83
N ASP A 766 -1.70 13.39 -12.21
CA ASP A 766 -0.36 13.97 -12.47
C ASP A 766 -0.20 15.49 -12.61
N ASP A 767 -1.27 16.23 -12.93
CA ASP A 767 -1.25 17.69 -12.89
C ASP A 767 -1.24 18.17 -11.43
N PRO A 768 -0.23 18.95 -10.99
CA PRO A 768 -0.28 19.65 -9.71
C PRO A 768 -1.49 20.60 -9.67
N GLN A 769 -2.23 20.61 -8.56
CA GLN A 769 -3.43 21.43 -8.39
C GLN A 769 -3.14 22.67 -7.53
N PRO A 770 -2.76 23.83 -8.10
CA PRO A 770 -2.53 25.07 -7.35
C PRO A 770 -3.83 25.70 -6.85
N GLY A 771 -3.74 26.52 -5.80
CA GLY A 771 -4.82 27.39 -5.33
C GLY A 771 -5.91 26.71 -4.49
N ARG A 772 -5.77 25.43 -4.15
CA ARG A 772 -6.76 24.65 -3.38
C ARG A 772 -6.44 24.67 -1.89
N LEU A 773 -7.46 24.89 -1.05
CA LEU A 773 -7.31 24.96 0.40
C LEU A 773 -7.34 23.55 1.02
N VAL A 774 -6.22 23.13 1.61
CA VAL A 774 -6.08 21.81 2.27
C VAL A 774 -5.98 22.01 3.77
N ASP A 775 -6.87 21.35 4.52
CA ASP A 775 -6.87 21.30 5.98
C ASP A 775 -5.97 20.16 6.47
N PHE A 776 -5.14 20.40 7.47
CA PHE A 776 -4.27 19.38 8.08
C PHE A 776 -4.73 19.09 9.51
N ASN A 777 -5.04 17.81 9.78
CA ASN A 777 -5.20 17.25 11.11
C ASN A 777 -3.98 16.38 11.46
N LEU A 778 -3.59 16.37 12.73
CA LEU A 778 -2.60 15.45 13.30
C LEU A 778 -3.23 14.80 14.53
N ASP A 779 -3.30 13.47 14.54
CA ASP A 779 -3.92 12.69 15.62
C ASP A 779 -5.38 13.11 15.91
N GLY A 780 -6.12 13.48 14.86
CA GLY A 780 -7.51 13.97 14.94
C GLY A 780 -7.65 15.42 15.44
N ALA A 781 -6.56 16.12 15.76
CA ALA A 781 -6.57 17.54 16.10
C ALA A 781 -6.22 18.40 14.88
N TYR A 782 -7.05 19.41 14.58
CA TYR A 782 -6.81 20.35 13.50
C TYR A 782 -5.62 21.27 13.78
N ILE A 783 -4.68 21.34 12.83
CA ILE A 783 -3.38 22.02 12.95
C ILE A 783 -3.36 23.32 12.12
N GLY A 784 -4.15 23.39 11.05
CA GLY A 784 -4.28 24.56 10.19
C GLY A 784 -4.50 24.18 8.72
N SER A 785 -4.88 25.14 7.89
CA SER A 785 -4.97 24.99 6.44
C SER A 785 -3.75 25.57 5.72
N ALA A 786 -3.44 25.04 4.54
CA ALA A 786 -2.56 25.69 3.58
C ALA A 786 -3.15 25.62 2.17
N VAL A 787 -2.91 26.68 1.38
CA VAL A 787 -3.25 26.70 -0.04
C VAL A 787 -2.12 26.03 -0.82
N THR A 788 -2.47 25.16 -1.76
CA THR A 788 -1.49 24.50 -2.64
C THR A 788 -0.77 25.50 -3.54
N ASP A 789 0.56 25.36 -3.66
CA ASP A 789 1.40 26.22 -4.50
C ASP A 789 1.37 25.82 -5.99
N GLY A 790 2.20 26.46 -6.82
CA GLY A 790 2.33 26.17 -8.25
C GLY A 790 2.81 24.74 -8.60
N THR A 791 3.22 23.95 -7.60
CA THR A 791 3.56 22.52 -7.69
C THR A 791 2.51 21.62 -7.04
N GLY A 792 1.32 22.16 -6.73
CA GLY A 792 0.22 21.42 -6.11
C GLY A 792 0.45 21.14 -4.63
N ARG A 793 1.50 21.73 -4.03
CA ARG A 793 1.98 21.40 -2.70
C ARG A 793 1.41 22.35 -1.66
N ALA A 794 0.60 21.82 -0.74
CA ALA A 794 0.19 22.52 0.48
C ALA A 794 1.19 22.21 1.60
N THR A 795 1.58 23.22 2.38
CA THR A 795 2.53 23.06 3.49
C THR A 795 2.10 23.79 4.76
N VAL A 796 2.08 23.07 5.88
CA VAL A 796 1.81 23.58 7.22
C VAL A 796 2.99 23.25 8.12
N SER A 797 3.44 24.21 8.94
CA SER A 797 4.49 23.94 9.94
C SER A 797 3.87 23.75 11.32
N VAL A 798 4.16 22.61 11.96
CA VAL A 798 3.70 22.26 13.30
C VAL A 798 4.88 22.20 14.26
N VAL A 799 4.77 22.82 15.43
CA VAL A 799 5.74 22.67 16.51
C VAL A 799 5.37 21.45 17.33
N LEU A 800 6.21 20.41 17.29
CA LEU A 800 5.95 19.20 18.06
C LEU A 800 6.08 19.50 19.55
N PRO A 801 5.06 19.20 20.39
CA PRO A 801 5.13 19.52 21.81
C PRO A 801 6.31 18.79 22.45
N GLY A 802 7.10 19.53 23.25
CA GLY A 802 8.34 19.03 23.88
C GLY A 802 8.17 17.92 24.93
N VAL A 803 6.97 17.35 25.04
CA VAL A 803 6.59 16.25 25.94
C VAL A 803 5.75 15.18 25.20
N ALA A 804 5.74 15.18 23.87
CA ALA A 804 5.02 14.17 23.07
C ALA A 804 5.48 12.74 23.41
N ASN A 805 4.53 11.80 23.43
CA ASN A 805 4.88 10.38 23.53
C ASN A 805 5.61 9.97 22.24
N PRO A 806 6.73 9.25 22.30
CA PRO A 806 7.39 8.77 21.10
C PRO A 806 6.49 7.73 20.41
N GLY A 807 6.22 7.91 19.12
CA GLY A 807 5.26 7.08 18.40
C GLY A 807 4.89 7.61 17.02
N TRP A 808 3.99 6.88 16.38
CA TRP A 808 3.43 7.20 15.07
C TRP A 808 2.09 7.92 15.26
N TYR A 809 2.03 9.15 14.78
CA TYR A 809 0.82 9.99 14.79
C TYR A 809 0.26 10.07 13.37
N PRO A 810 -1.03 9.77 13.15
CA PRO A 810 -1.61 9.86 11.82
C PRO A 810 -1.70 11.32 11.39
N ILE A 811 -1.24 11.62 10.17
CA ILE A 811 -1.49 12.89 9.49
C ILE A 811 -2.66 12.65 8.57
N GLU A 812 -3.66 13.52 8.64
CA GLU A 812 -4.78 13.56 7.71
C GLU A 812 -4.76 14.92 7.03
N ALA A 813 -4.66 14.93 5.71
CA ALA A 813 -4.86 16.13 4.90
C ALA A 813 -6.22 16.00 4.22
N THR A 814 -7.12 16.96 4.41
CA THR A 814 -8.48 16.93 3.87
C THR A 814 -8.71 18.13 2.96
N TYR A 815 -9.24 17.87 1.79
CA TYR A 815 -9.76 18.88 0.87
C TYR A 815 -11.28 18.75 0.85
N ALA A 816 -11.98 19.83 1.23
CA ALA A 816 -13.43 19.83 1.38
C ALA A 816 -14.21 19.70 0.06
N GLY A 817 -13.53 19.80 -1.09
CA GLY A 817 -14.12 19.77 -2.41
C GLY A 817 -14.60 21.13 -2.90
N GLU A 818 -14.55 21.32 -4.21
CA GLU A 818 -15.15 22.44 -4.93
C GLU A 818 -15.94 21.89 -6.14
N PRO A 819 -16.83 22.66 -6.78
CA PRO A 819 -17.71 22.14 -7.85
C PRO A 819 -16.99 21.51 -9.06
N ASP A 820 -15.70 21.79 -9.24
CA ASP A 820 -14.85 21.27 -10.33
C ASP A 820 -13.88 20.16 -9.88
N LEU A 821 -13.72 19.93 -8.57
CA LEU A 821 -12.74 19.02 -8.00
C LEU A 821 -13.29 18.39 -6.71
N LEU A 822 -13.59 17.09 -6.74
CA LEU A 822 -14.23 16.38 -5.62
C LEU A 822 -13.41 16.41 -4.32
N ALA A 823 -14.13 16.41 -3.20
CA ALA A 823 -13.58 16.29 -1.86
C ALA A 823 -12.74 15.01 -1.72
N CYS A 824 -11.60 15.09 -1.03
CA CYS A 824 -10.74 13.94 -0.81
C CYS A 824 -9.90 14.07 0.45
N THR A 825 -9.37 12.94 0.91
CA THR A 825 -8.56 12.85 2.12
C THR A 825 -7.29 12.04 1.83
N GLY A 826 -6.14 12.59 2.16
CA GLY A 826 -4.84 11.94 2.13
C GLY A 826 -4.41 11.54 3.53
N LEU A 827 -3.97 10.29 3.70
CA LEU A 827 -3.45 9.78 4.97
C LEU A 827 -1.95 9.58 4.90
N GLY A 828 -1.24 10.18 5.85
CA GLY A 828 0.18 10.04 6.07
C GLY A 828 0.49 9.70 7.52
N TRP A 829 1.78 9.65 7.84
CA TRP A 829 2.24 9.32 9.19
C TRP A 829 3.41 10.21 9.59
N LEU A 830 3.30 10.79 10.78
CA LEU A 830 4.38 11.50 11.47
C LEU A 830 5.03 10.54 12.48
N GLU A 831 6.32 10.24 12.29
CA GLU A 831 7.12 9.60 13.33
C GLU A 831 7.65 10.67 14.29
N VAL A 832 7.13 10.71 15.52
CA VAL A 832 7.67 11.58 16.57
C VAL A 832 8.69 10.79 17.39
N SER A 833 9.96 11.12 17.19
CA SER A 833 11.06 10.66 18.03
C SER A 833 11.22 11.54 19.27
N MET A 834 11.48 10.95 20.43
CA MET A 834 11.95 11.75 21.56
C MET A 834 13.36 12.28 21.26
N VAL A 835 13.56 13.60 21.33
CA VAL A 835 14.89 14.17 21.53
C VAL A 835 15.35 13.72 22.91
N LYS A 836 16.12 12.63 22.97
CA LYS A 836 16.88 12.33 24.17
C LYS A 836 17.85 13.48 24.38
N LEU A 837 17.71 14.19 25.49
CA LEU A 837 18.55 15.33 25.76
C LEU A 837 19.97 14.81 26.04
N PRO A 838 21.01 15.28 25.32
CA PRO A 838 22.37 14.79 25.50
C PRO A 838 22.81 15.03 26.93
N THR A 839 23.45 14.02 27.52
CA THR A 839 23.96 14.10 28.90
C THR A 839 25.47 14.03 28.94
N SER A 840 26.05 14.69 29.94
CA SER A 840 27.47 14.58 30.26
C SER A 840 27.56 14.09 31.70
N LEU A 841 28.04 12.86 31.85
CA LEU A 841 28.49 12.35 33.13
C LEU A 841 29.95 12.78 33.32
N SER A 842 30.32 13.16 34.54
CA SER A 842 31.72 13.33 34.94
C SER A 842 32.03 12.51 36.19
N VAL A 843 33.13 11.73 36.14
CA VAL A 843 33.58 10.81 37.20
C VAL A 843 34.99 11.23 37.62
N PRO A 844 35.13 12.16 38.59
CA PRO A 844 36.44 12.69 38.95
C PRO A 844 37.29 11.65 39.68
N ASP A 845 38.61 11.87 39.64
CA ASP A 845 39.58 11.11 40.41
C ASP A 845 39.29 11.11 41.91
N ARG A 846 39.68 10.01 42.56
CA ARG A 846 39.41 9.73 43.96
C ARG A 846 40.69 9.27 44.65
N THR A 847 40.81 9.59 45.93
CA THR A 847 41.84 9.05 46.81
C THR A 847 41.16 8.51 48.06
N GLY A 848 41.55 7.32 48.49
CA GLY A 848 41.09 6.71 49.73
C GLY A 848 42.11 5.74 50.30
N THR A 849 41.96 5.44 51.59
CA THR A 849 42.88 4.55 52.30
C THR A 849 42.39 3.11 52.21
N ILE A 850 43.29 2.13 52.07
CA ILE A 850 42.93 0.71 52.08
C ILE A 850 42.26 0.35 53.41
N THR A 851 41.14 -0.39 53.34
CA THR A 851 40.14 -0.65 54.40
C THR A 851 39.28 0.55 54.85
N GLY A 852 39.49 1.74 54.30
CA GLY A 852 38.60 2.89 54.44
C GLY A 852 37.42 2.83 53.46
N SER A 853 36.40 3.67 53.71
CA SER A 853 35.32 3.93 52.76
C SER A 853 35.71 5.11 51.84
N VAL A 854 35.45 4.98 50.54
CA VAL A 854 35.54 6.07 49.57
C VAL A 854 34.18 6.28 48.91
N THR A 855 33.73 7.53 48.86
CA THR A 855 32.57 7.90 48.05
C THR A 855 32.99 8.03 46.59
N LEU A 856 32.62 7.05 45.77
CA LEU A 856 32.62 7.15 44.31
C LEU A 856 31.54 8.16 43.90
N ARG A 857 31.84 8.95 42.86
CA ARG A 857 31.07 10.13 42.51
C ARG A 857 30.90 10.25 41.01
N GLY A 858 29.68 10.54 40.59
CA GLY A 858 29.30 10.81 39.21
C GLY A 858 28.41 12.04 39.18
N TYR A 859 28.76 13.03 38.36
CA TYR A 859 28.02 14.28 38.21
C TYR A 859 27.34 14.30 36.85
N LEU A 860 26.01 14.23 36.82
CA LEU A 860 25.23 14.12 35.58
C LEU A 860 24.62 15.48 35.19
N LYS A 861 25.18 16.10 34.15
CA LYS A 861 24.62 17.25 33.44
C LYS A 861 23.65 16.79 32.35
N ARG A 862 22.66 17.64 32.05
CA ARG A 862 22.20 17.86 30.68
C ARG A 862 23.17 18.79 29.95
N VAL A 863 23.58 18.44 28.73
CA VAL A 863 24.59 19.19 27.96
C VAL A 863 24.08 20.57 27.53
N SER A 864 22.82 20.67 27.10
CA SER A 864 22.26 21.88 26.48
C SER A 864 22.25 23.13 27.37
N ASP A 865 22.12 22.96 28.69
CA ASP A 865 22.01 24.05 29.67
C ASP A 865 22.84 23.83 30.94
N SER A 866 23.64 22.77 30.99
CA SER A 866 24.36 22.32 32.20
C SER A 866 23.48 22.04 33.42
N ALA A 867 22.17 21.85 33.26
CA ALA A 867 21.28 21.55 34.37
C ALA A 867 21.62 20.19 35.01
N TRP A 868 21.61 20.17 36.34
CA TRP A 868 22.02 19.02 37.14
C TRP A 868 20.88 18.01 37.29
N LEU A 869 21.00 16.85 36.63
CA LEU A 869 19.94 15.87 36.51
C LEU A 869 19.80 15.02 37.77
N ASN A 870 18.77 15.26 38.57
CA ASN A 870 18.44 14.51 39.79
C ASN A 870 17.57 13.26 39.50
N GLY A 871 17.56 12.31 40.44
CA GLY A 871 16.72 11.12 40.39
C GLY A 871 17.16 10.06 39.37
N ARG A 872 18.41 10.11 38.89
CA ARG A 872 18.94 9.21 37.85
C ARG A 872 19.99 8.26 38.43
N THR A 873 19.92 7.00 38.04
CA THR A 873 20.86 5.97 38.49
C THR A 873 22.15 6.02 37.66
N VAL A 874 23.28 6.32 38.32
CA VAL A 874 24.62 6.15 37.76
C VAL A 874 25.21 4.87 38.33
N SER A 875 25.49 3.90 37.46
CA SER A 875 26.18 2.67 37.83
C SER A 875 27.68 2.91 37.89
N PHE A 876 28.35 2.38 38.91
CA PHE A 876 29.79 2.48 39.07
C PHE A 876 30.45 1.11 38.96
N ALA A 877 31.59 1.07 38.28
CA ALA A 877 32.47 -0.09 38.22
C ALA A 877 33.90 0.29 38.64
N ILE A 878 34.58 -0.66 39.27
CA ILE A 878 35.99 -0.58 39.64
C ILE A 878 36.73 -1.69 38.91
N ASP A 879 37.81 -1.33 38.21
CA ASP A 879 38.61 -2.26 37.39
C ASP A 879 37.75 -3.09 36.41
N GLY A 880 36.72 -2.46 35.83
CA GLY A 880 35.74 -3.08 34.92
C GLY A 880 34.62 -3.91 35.59
N THR A 881 34.66 -4.12 36.91
CA THR A 881 33.66 -4.88 37.65
C THR A 881 32.64 -3.96 38.32
N GLY A 882 31.34 -4.17 38.09
CA GLY A 882 30.27 -3.38 38.71
C GLY A 882 30.26 -3.50 40.24
N VAL A 883 30.35 -2.38 40.95
CA VAL A 883 30.40 -2.32 42.43
C VAL A 883 29.13 -1.76 43.07
N GLY A 884 28.20 -1.23 42.28
CA GLY A 884 26.92 -0.71 42.73
C GLY A 884 26.44 0.45 41.87
N SER A 885 25.46 1.21 42.36
CA SER A 885 24.99 2.43 41.71
C SER A 885 24.61 3.49 42.75
N GLY A 886 24.67 4.76 42.35
CA GLY A 886 24.19 5.90 43.12
C GLY A 886 23.07 6.63 42.38
N ILE A 887 22.14 7.23 43.11
CA ILE A 887 21.07 8.07 42.54
C ILE A 887 21.51 9.53 42.61
N THR A 888 21.47 10.24 41.49
CA THR A 888 21.83 11.66 41.42
C THR A 888 20.88 12.53 42.24
N GLY A 889 21.39 13.57 42.91
CA GLY A 889 20.55 14.46 43.73
C GLY A 889 20.16 13.91 45.10
N ALA A 890 20.47 12.64 45.38
CA ALA A 890 20.31 12.06 46.72
C ALA A 890 21.12 12.85 47.76
N ALA A 891 20.62 12.93 48.99
CA ALA A 891 21.18 13.75 50.07
C ALA A 891 21.38 15.25 49.70
N GLY A 892 20.50 15.81 48.87
CA GLY A 892 20.40 17.26 48.64
C GLY A 892 21.54 17.86 47.81
N SER A 893 22.30 17.05 47.07
CA SER A 893 23.45 17.49 46.27
C SER A 893 23.14 17.39 44.76
N PRO A 894 22.77 18.49 44.07
CA PRO A 894 22.25 18.44 42.71
C PRO A 894 23.16 17.72 41.71
N GLY A 895 22.58 16.84 40.89
CA GLY A 895 23.25 16.12 39.80
C GLY A 895 24.29 15.08 40.25
N ARG A 896 24.63 15.03 41.53
CA ARG A 896 25.67 14.15 42.07
C ARG A 896 25.08 12.82 42.54
N ALA A 897 25.51 11.73 41.92
CA ALA A 897 25.34 10.37 42.42
C ALA A 897 26.53 10.02 43.31
N ASP A 898 26.23 9.61 44.54
CA ASP A 898 27.21 9.13 45.52
C ASP A 898 27.03 7.63 45.74
N LEU A 899 28.12 6.86 45.66
CA LEU A 899 28.18 5.47 46.11
C LEU A 899 29.34 5.31 47.10
N ASN A 900 29.04 5.00 48.36
CA ASN A 900 30.06 4.65 49.34
C ASN A 900 30.51 3.22 49.11
N TRP A 901 31.80 3.05 48.81
CA TRP A 901 32.44 1.75 48.58
C TRP A 901 33.61 1.58 49.53
N VAL A 902 33.67 0.45 50.24
CA VAL A 902 34.80 0.12 51.13
C VAL A 902 35.94 -0.40 50.25
N ILE A 903 37.11 0.25 50.32
CA ILE A 903 38.30 -0.16 49.55
C ILE A 903 38.86 -1.44 50.17
N PRO A 904 38.75 -2.61 49.50
CA PRO A 904 39.38 -3.83 49.97
C PRO A 904 40.90 -3.76 49.74
N SER A 905 41.67 -4.63 50.41
CA SER A 905 43.09 -4.79 50.12
C SER A 905 43.34 -5.05 48.63
N GLY A 906 44.33 -4.37 48.04
CA GLY A 906 44.66 -4.53 46.62
C GLY A 906 45.63 -3.45 46.11
N PRO A 907 45.74 -3.27 44.78
CA PRO A 907 46.70 -2.37 44.16
C PRO A 907 46.48 -0.89 44.53
N ALA A 908 47.57 -0.11 44.46
CA ALA A 908 47.59 1.29 44.86
C ALA A 908 46.87 2.26 43.88
N LEU A 909 46.56 1.80 42.67
CA LEU A 909 45.75 2.50 41.68
C LEU A 909 44.70 1.53 41.14
N ARG A 910 43.48 2.03 40.92
CA ARG A 910 42.36 1.30 40.33
C ARG A 910 41.60 2.19 39.35
N ALA A 911 41.07 1.62 38.28
CA ALA A 911 40.22 2.35 37.34
C ALA A 911 38.80 2.47 37.90
N ILE A 912 38.21 3.66 37.80
CA ILE A 912 36.80 3.92 38.11
C ILE A 912 36.11 4.23 36.79
N SER A 913 34.98 3.61 36.53
CA SER A 913 34.05 4.08 35.51
C SER A 913 32.68 4.31 36.11
N GLY A 914 32.02 5.36 35.64
CA GLY A 914 30.61 5.62 35.88
C GLY A 914 29.87 5.58 34.55
N THR A 915 28.69 4.98 34.55
CA THR A 915 27.83 4.90 33.37
C THR A 915 26.41 5.27 33.76
N PHE A 916 25.88 6.30 33.12
CA PHE A 916 24.44 6.54 33.03
C PHE A 916 23.92 5.82 31.77
N GLY A 917 23.10 4.79 31.96
CA GLY A 917 22.56 3.96 30.87
C GLY A 917 21.53 4.66 29.97
N GLY A 918 21.34 5.97 30.13
CA GLY A 918 20.29 6.73 29.47
C GLY A 918 18.92 6.53 30.12
N SER A 919 17.90 7.15 29.53
CA SER A 919 16.50 6.97 29.87
C SER A 919 15.64 7.27 28.64
N PRO A 920 14.30 7.16 28.69
CA PRO A 920 13.45 7.60 27.58
C PRO A 920 13.70 9.06 27.17
N THR A 921 14.01 9.94 28.13
CA THR A 921 14.16 11.41 27.94
C THR A 921 15.62 11.89 27.77
N TYR A 922 16.62 11.03 28.04
CA TYR A 922 18.03 11.44 28.15
C TYR A 922 18.96 10.41 27.54
N GLU A 923 20.01 10.85 26.84
CA GLU A 923 21.00 9.95 26.25
C GLU A 923 21.86 9.27 27.32
N SER A 924 22.46 8.12 26.98
CA SER A 924 23.47 7.49 27.82
C SER A 924 24.78 8.27 27.79
N SER A 925 25.47 8.35 28.91
CA SER A 925 26.80 8.94 28.99
C SER A 925 27.66 8.20 30.01
N ALA A 926 28.95 8.08 29.71
CA ALA A 926 29.93 7.42 30.54
C ALA A 926 31.17 8.31 30.67
N ASP A 927 31.86 8.20 31.81
CA ASP A 927 33.14 8.84 32.06
C ASP A 927 33.98 7.99 33.02
N ALA A 928 35.29 8.22 33.04
CA ALA A 928 36.25 7.43 33.80
C ALA A 928 37.21 8.32 34.60
N GLY A 929 37.55 7.82 35.79
CA GLY A 929 38.54 8.42 36.69
C GLY A 929 39.40 7.35 37.36
N VAL A 930 40.30 7.77 38.23
CA VAL A 930 41.28 6.89 38.90
C VAL A 930 41.10 6.94 40.41
N LEU A 931 41.12 5.78 41.07
CA LEU A 931 41.15 5.65 42.53
C LEU A 931 42.57 5.34 43.01
N THR A 932 43.17 6.27 43.75
CA THR A 932 44.37 6.03 44.55
C THR A 932 44.01 5.32 45.86
N CYS A 933 44.59 4.13 46.09
CA CYS A 933 44.39 3.28 47.28
C CYS A 933 45.64 3.30 48.18
N GLN A 934 45.58 4.03 49.30
CA GLN A 934 46.76 4.28 50.15
C GLN A 934 47.07 3.11 51.10
N THR A 935 48.34 2.73 51.22
CA THR A 935 48.88 1.82 52.25
C THR A 935 49.30 2.57 53.53
N TRP A 936 49.52 1.84 54.62
CA TRP A 936 49.74 2.41 55.96
C TRP A 936 51.20 2.44 56.39
N ALA A 937 51.68 3.57 56.93
CA ALA A 937 52.97 3.67 57.59
C ALA A 937 52.92 3.14 59.04
N THR A 938 53.98 2.49 59.50
CA THR A 938 54.05 1.84 60.82
C THR A 938 55.22 2.33 61.65
N LYS A 939 55.15 2.12 62.96
CA LYS A 939 56.24 2.44 63.90
C LYS A 939 56.32 1.38 65.00
N MET A 940 57.54 1.17 65.49
CA MET A 940 57.81 0.21 66.57
C MET A 940 58.46 0.93 67.76
N ALA A 941 57.98 0.60 68.96
CA ALA A 941 58.60 0.98 70.22
C ALA A 941 59.37 -0.21 70.81
N GLY A 942 60.67 -0.03 71.04
CA GLY A 942 61.47 -0.93 71.86
C GLY A 942 61.36 -0.53 73.34
N PHE A 943 61.65 -1.46 74.24
CA PHE A 943 61.61 -1.22 75.68
C PHE A 943 62.94 -1.62 76.32
N ASP A 944 63.61 -0.66 76.92
CA ASP A 944 64.87 -0.89 77.62
C ASP A 944 64.64 -1.79 78.85
N ARG A 945 65.67 -2.54 79.21
CA ARG A 945 65.66 -3.54 80.28
C ARG A 945 66.92 -3.43 81.11
N THR A 946 66.80 -3.75 82.38
CA THR A 946 67.92 -3.95 83.28
C THR A 946 67.75 -5.32 83.93
N ALA A 947 68.82 -6.11 83.94
CA ALA A 947 68.81 -7.45 84.51
C ALA A 947 70.21 -7.76 85.06
N ARG A 948 70.28 -8.54 86.13
CA ARG A 948 71.57 -8.99 86.66
C ARG A 948 72.06 -10.23 85.92
N ILE A 949 73.37 -10.47 85.94
CA ILE A 949 73.95 -11.73 85.45
C ILE A 949 73.22 -12.92 86.11
N THR A 950 72.94 -13.98 85.34
CA THR A 950 72.08 -15.14 85.64
C THR A 950 70.59 -14.88 85.92
N GLN A 951 70.12 -13.63 85.91
CA GLN A 951 68.71 -13.30 86.03
C GLN A 951 67.96 -13.45 84.70
N GLN A 952 66.68 -13.83 84.76
CA GLN A 952 65.76 -13.75 83.61
C GLN A 952 65.14 -12.36 83.46
N THR A 953 64.88 -11.95 82.22
CA THR A 953 64.22 -10.69 81.87
C THR A 953 63.37 -10.80 80.61
N GLU A 954 62.49 -9.81 80.40
CA GLU A 954 61.53 -9.78 79.29
C GLU A 954 62.04 -8.99 78.10
N LEU A 955 62.26 -9.65 76.96
CA LEU A 955 62.38 -8.95 75.68
C LEU A 955 60.98 -8.52 75.22
N LYS A 956 60.79 -7.23 74.94
CA LYS A 956 59.48 -6.66 74.59
C LYS A 956 59.59 -5.54 73.56
N CYS A 957 58.66 -5.52 72.63
CA CYS A 957 58.42 -4.40 71.72
C CYS A 957 56.91 -4.15 71.58
N ARG A 958 56.54 -3.01 70.98
CA ARG A 958 55.16 -2.71 70.57
C ARG A 958 55.15 -2.23 69.13
N LEU A 959 54.33 -2.86 68.30
CA LEU A 959 54.12 -2.51 66.89
C LEU A 959 52.78 -1.80 66.72
N LEU A 960 52.82 -0.64 66.05
CA LEU A 960 51.72 0.29 65.90
C LEU A 960 51.67 0.82 64.45
N THR A 961 50.52 1.32 64.01
CA THR A 961 50.50 2.33 62.95
C THR A 961 51.20 3.62 63.42
N THR A 962 51.58 4.50 62.50
CA THR A 962 52.07 5.85 62.85
C THR A 962 51.06 6.63 63.72
N THR A 963 49.76 6.36 63.56
CA THR A 963 48.64 6.91 64.35
C THR A 963 48.38 6.23 65.70
N ASN A 964 49.27 5.35 66.17
CA ASN A 964 49.18 4.61 67.46
C ASN A 964 48.10 3.50 67.53
N VAL A 965 47.56 3.03 66.40
CA VAL A 965 46.65 1.86 66.40
C VAL A 965 47.49 0.59 66.53
N PRO A 966 47.21 -0.31 67.50
CA PRO A 966 47.96 -1.55 67.66
C PRO A 966 47.75 -2.55 66.52
N LEU A 967 48.84 -3.16 66.03
CA LEU A 967 48.76 -4.21 65.02
C LEU A 967 48.77 -5.59 65.70
N TYR A 968 47.61 -6.24 65.77
CA TYR A 968 47.45 -7.61 66.28
C TYR A 968 47.94 -8.67 65.28
N GLY A 969 48.45 -9.78 65.79
CA GLY A 969 48.71 -10.98 65.00
C GLY A 969 49.91 -10.88 64.05
N LYS A 970 50.85 -9.95 64.29
CA LYS A 970 52.01 -9.72 63.42
C LYS A 970 53.28 -10.33 64.03
N PRO A 971 54.07 -11.14 63.29
CA PRO A 971 55.29 -11.73 63.81
C PRO A 971 56.39 -10.68 63.93
N VAL A 972 57.08 -10.62 65.06
CA VAL A 972 58.23 -9.73 65.29
C VAL A 972 59.45 -10.54 65.72
N ASP A 973 60.57 -10.29 65.05
CA ASP A 973 61.84 -10.99 65.25
C ASP A 973 62.70 -10.24 66.27
N PHE A 974 63.20 -10.96 67.29
CA PHE A 974 64.03 -10.41 68.37
C PHE A 974 65.48 -10.91 68.29
N PHE A 975 66.41 -9.97 68.49
CA PHE A 975 67.85 -10.20 68.50
C PHE A 975 68.48 -9.53 69.73
N VAL A 976 69.58 -10.09 70.26
CA VAL A 976 70.43 -9.46 71.28
C VAL A 976 71.88 -9.48 70.79
N ASP A 977 72.52 -8.31 70.77
CA ASP A 977 73.85 -8.05 70.19
C ASP A 977 74.04 -8.70 68.80
N GLY A 978 73.03 -8.54 67.95
CA GLY A 978 72.99 -9.07 66.58
C GLY A 978 72.64 -10.56 66.45
N SER A 979 72.68 -11.33 67.54
CA SER A 979 72.32 -12.75 67.54
C SER A 979 70.80 -12.92 67.64
N PHE A 980 70.21 -13.75 66.77
CA PHE A 980 68.77 -14.04 66.80
C PHE A 980 68.40 -14.81 68.08
N VAL A 981 67.28 -14.42 68.69
CA VAL A 981 66.75 -15.07 69.89
C VAL A 981 65.46 -15.82 69.57
N ILE A 982 64.43 -15.12 69.09
CA ILE A 982 63.10 -15.70 68.86
C ILE A 982 62.19 -14.78 68.03
N THR A 983 61.22 -15.35 67.32
CA THR A 983 60.08 -14.61 66.73
C THR A 983 58.86 -14.71 67.64
N ARG A 984 58.18 -13.60 67.90
CA ARG A 984 56.94 -13.55 68.70
C ARG A 984 55.86 -12.73 68.02
N THR A 985 54.65 -13.27 67.98
CA THR A 985 53.47 -12.60 67.43
C THR A 985 52.96 -11.54 68.40
N THR A 986 52.51 -10.40 67.87
CA THR A 986 51.92 -9.32 68.66
C THR A 986 50.55 -9.68 69.23
N ASP A 987 50.31 -9.33 70.50
CA ASP A 987 49.01 -9.41 71.16
C ASP A 987 48.03 -8.34 70.67
N THR A 988 46.78 -8.36 71.15
CA THR A 988 45.72 -7.42 70.72
C THR A 988 46.04 -5.96 71.05
N GLN A 989 47.00 -5.70 71.94
CA GLN A 989 47.53 -4.37 72.22
C GLN A 989 48.83 -4.07 71.47
N GLY A 990 49.21 -4.90 70.50
CA GLY A 990 50.34 -4.72 69.60
C GLY A 990 51.70 -5.10 70.21
N TYR A 991 51.74 -5.73 71.37
CA TYR A 991 53.00 -6.11 72.01
C TYR A 991 53.44 -7.52 71.63
N ALA A 992 54.71 -7.66 71.21
CA ALA A 992 55.39 -8.95 71.19
C ALA A 992 56.30 -9.02 72.44
N LYS A 993 56.25 -10.15 73.16
CA LYS A 993 56.87 -10.34 74.48
C LYS A 993 57.53 -11.72 74.58
N TYR A 994 58.68 -11.79 75.25
CA TYR A 994 59.33 -13.03 75.64
C TYR A 994 59.97 -12.89 77.04
N PRO A 995 59.33 -13.38 78.12
CA PRO A 995 59.72 -13.10 79.51
C PRO A 995 60.89 -13.95 80.04
N TYR A 996 61.38 -14.91 79.28
CA TYR A 996 62.30 -15.96 79.76
C TYR A 996 63.74 -15.83 79.24
N TYR A 997 64.18 -14.62 78.86
CA TYR A 997 65.56 -14.42 78.40
C TYR A 997 66.53 -14.35 79.60
N THR A 998 67.31 -15.40 79.82
CA THR A 998 68.33 -15.47 80.87
C THR A 998 69.64 -14.81 80.42
N VAL A 999 70.20 -13.89 81.22
CA VAL A 999 71.52 -13.30 80.95
C VAL A 999 72.65 -14.31 81.30
N PRO A 1000 73.56 -14.68 80.37
CA PRO A 1000 74.58 -15.70 80.61
C PRO A 1000 75.57 -15.40 81.74
N ASN A 1001 75.99 -16.44 82.46
CA ASN A 1001 77.07 -16.39 83.48
C ASN A 1001 78.44 -16.17 82.81
N GLY A 1002 78.73 -14.91 82.48
CA GLY A 1002 79.94 -14.51 81.73
C GLY A 1002 79.72 -13.30 80.81
N ALA A 1003 78.48 -12.83 80.63
CA ALA A 1003 78.13 -11.74 79.71
C ALA A 1003 78.74 -10.36 80.04
N GLY A 1004 79.41 -10.22 81.19
CA GLY A 1004 79.94 -8.97 81.73
C GLY A 1004 78.84 -8.02 82.21
N ALA A 1005 79.13 -7.20 83.22
CA ALA A 1005 78.32 -6.02 83.46
C ALA A 1005 78.46 -5.03 82.27
N GLY A 1006 77.41 -4.26 81.99
CA GLY A 1006 77.40 -3.24 80.95
C GLY A 1006 76.25 -3.36 79.95
N THR A 1007 76.28 -2.48 78.96
CA THR A 1007 75.19 -2.25 77.99
C THR A 1007 75.24 -3.27 76.84
N ARG A 1008 74.10 -3.89 76.54
CA ARG A 1008 73.88 -4.90 75.49
C ARG A 1008 72.66 -4.49 74.64
N THR A 1009 72.54 -4.98 73.41
CA THR A 1009 71.72 -4.33 72.36
C THR A 1009 70.54 -5.20 71.94
N ILE A 1010 69.30 -4.84 72.30
CA ILE A 1010 68.08 -5.52 71.84
C ILE A 1010 67.63 -4.91 70.51
N LEU A 1011 67.38 -5.72 69.48
CA LEU A 1011 66.72 -5.28 68.25
C LEU A 1011 65.43 -6.07 68.03
N ALA A 1012 64.32 -5.36 67.82
CA ALA A 1012 63.06 -5.93 67.35
C ALA A 1012 62.80 -5.48 65.90
N ARG A 1013 62.39 -6.40 65.02
CA ARG A 1013 62.17 -6.14 63.58
C ARG A 1013 60.90 -6.81 63.06
N TRP A 1014 60.13 -6.10 62.23
CA TRP A 1014 59.04 -6.63 61.43
C TRP A 1014 59.15 -6.18 59.98
N GLN A 1015 58.94 -7.12 59.05
CA GLN A 1015 59.13 -6.93 57.61
C GLN A 1015 57.92 -6.27 56.89
N GLY A 1016 56.83 -5.95 57.61
CA GLY A 1016 55.62 -5.36 57.03
C GLY A 1016 54.70 -6.40 56.34
N ASN A 1017 53.75 -5.91 55.52
CA ASN A 1017 53.07 -6.69 54.47
C ASN A 1017 52.47 -5.73 53.41
N GLY A 1018 51.74 -6.26 52.41
CA GLY A 1018 51.12 -5.45 51.35
C GLY A 1018 50.12 -4.35 51.78
N GLY A 1019 49.72 -4.27 53.06
CA GLY A 1019 48.93 -3.15 53.60
C GLY A 1019 49.72 -2.18 54.48
N TYR A 1020 50.93 -2.56 54.94
CA TYR A 1020 51.65 -1.91 56.04
C TYR A 1020 53.17 -1.94 55.81
N LEU A 1021 53.83 -0.78 55.85
CA LEU A 1021 55.29 -0.68 55.71
C LEU A 1021 56.06 -1.41 56.83
N ALA A 1022 57.26 -1.88 56.52
CA ALA A 1022 58.18 -2.51 57.47
C ALA A 1022 58.64 -1.54 58.58
N SER A 1023 58.98 -2.07 59.76
CA SER A 1023 59.46 -1.27 60.89
C SER A 1023 60.38 -2.07 61.82
N SER A 1024 61.39 -1.40 62.39
CA SER A 1024 62.27 -1.99 63.40
C SER A 1024 62.65 -0.95 64.45
N LYS A 1025 63.03 -1.41 65.64
CA LYS A 1025 63.47 -0.53 66.72
C LYS A 1025 64.49 -1.23 67.63
N THR A 1026 65.55 -0.52 67.97
CA THR A 1026 66.51 -0.91 68.99
C THR A 1026 66.07 -0.47 70.39
N ALA A 1027 66.49 -1.24 71.38
CA ALA A 1027 66.38 -0.98 72.81
C ALA A 1027 67.63 -1.51 73.53
N THR A 1028 67.79 -1.15 74.79
CA THR A 1028 68.99 -1.40 75.57
C THR A 1028 68.75 -2.43 76.67
N LEU A 1029 69.61 -3.44 76.79
CA LEU A 1029 69.70 -4.32 77.95
C LEU A 1029 70.93 -3.92 78.79
N THR A 1030 70.68 -3.29 79.94
CA THR A 1030 71.74 -2.99 80.92
C THR A 1030 71.96 -4.20 81.81
N VAL A 1031 73.08 -4.89 81.62
CA VAL A 1031 73.46 -6.02 82.47
C VAL A 1031 74.16 -5.48 83.72
N GLN A 1032 73.57 -5.76 84.89
CA GLN A 1032 74.16 -5.43 86.20
C GLN A 1032 74.93 -6.62 86.78
N LYS A 1033 75.86 -6.34 87.69
CA LYS A 1033 76.61 -7.34 88.47
C LYS A 1033 75.67 -8.22 89.31
N ALA A 1034 76.12 -9.35 89.83
CA ALA A 1034 75.36 -10.11 90.82
C ALA A 1034 75.36 -9.40 92.18
N ILE A 1035 74.34 -9.65 93.02
CA ILE A 1035 74.29 -9.12 94.39
C ILE A 1035 75.02 -10.11 95.33
N PRO A 1036 75.90 -9.63 96.22
CA PRO A 1036 76.50 -10.46 97.26
C PRO A 1036 75.48 -10.81 98.36
N TYR A 1037 75.41 -12.08 98.75
CA TYR A 1037 74.87 -12.53 100.03
C TYR A 1037 76.05 -12.77 100.98
N ILE A 1038 76.12 -12.01 102.07
CA ILE A 1038 77.17 -12.11 103.08
C ILE A 1038 76.54 -12.31 104.45
N TRP A 1039 76.96 -13.37 105.16
CA TRP A 1039 76.52 -13.68 106.52
C TRP A 1039 77.74 -13.77 107.44
N VAL A 1040 77.64 -13.16 108.63
CA VAL A 1040 78.71 -13.09 109.63
C VAL A 1040 78.21 -13.69 110.93
N MET A 1041 79.06 -14.47 111.62
CA MET A 1041 78.67 -15.15 112.86
C MET A 1041 79.00 -14.31 114.11
N PRO A 1042 78.05 -14.11 115.05
CA PRO A 1042 78.31 -13.41 116.31
C PRO A 1042 79.33 -14.16 117.16
N ARG A 1043 80.06 -13.42 118.00
CA ARG A 1043 81.08 -13.97 118.90
C ARG A 1043 81.04 -13.31 120.28
N THR A 1044 81.47 -14.06 121.29
CA THR A 1044 81.68 -13.58 122.65
C THR A 1044 83.05 -14.06 123.14
N THR A 1045 83.81 -13.21 123.81
CA THR A 1045 85.14 -13.52 124.36
C THR A 1045 85.43 -12.69 125.61
N ALA A 1046 86.51 -13.01 126.33
CA ALA A 1046 86.98 -12.21 127.46
C ALA A 1046 87.95 -11.09 126.98
N PRO A 1047 88.15 -9.99 127.74
CA PRO A 1047 89.16 -8.97 127.45
C PRO A 1047 90.56 -9.58 127.19
N GLY A 1048 91.17 -9.26 126.04
CA GLY A 1048 92.43 -9.87 125.56
C GLY A 1048 92.28 -11.25 124.89
N GLY A 1049 91.13 -11.91 125.04
CA GLY A 1049 90.84 -13.21 124.44
C GLY A 1049 90.51 -13.09 122.95
N ILE A 1050 91.26 -13.82 122.11
CA ILE A 1050 91.16 -13.74 120.64
C ILE A 1050 89.79 -14.22 120.12
N ALA A 1051 89.04 -13.30 119.51
CA ALA A 1051 87.75 -13.55 118.85
C ALA A 1051 87.94 -14.15 117.45
N ASN A 1052 87.39 -15.34 117.21
CA ASN A 1052 87.55 -16.07 115.94
C ASN A 1052 86.42 -15.73 114.95
N LEU A 1053 86.53 -14.58 114.29
CA LEU A 1053 85.56 -14.00 113.36
C LEU A 1053 85.36 -14.89 112.12
N TYR A 1054 84.12 -14.99 111.64
CA TYR A 1054 83.68 -15.94 110.60
C TYR A 1054 82.66 -15.27 109.67
N ALA A 1055 82.88 -15.32 108.34
CA ALA A 1055 81.96 -14.80 107.33
C ALA A 1055 81.84 -15.73 106.11
N TYR A 1056 80.62 -15.86 105.56
CA TYR A 1056 80.30 -16.66 104.38
C TYR A 1056 79.75 -15.75 103.28
N PHE A 1057 80.32 -15.84 102.07
CA PHE A 1057 80.00 -15.02 100.91
C PHE A 1057 79.59 -15.88 99.71
N ARG A 1058 78.34 -15.72 99.27
CA ARG A 1058 77.70 -16.41 98.13
C ARG A 1058 76.90 -15.40 97.30
N ARG A 1059 76.33 -15.77 96.14
CA ARG A 1059 75.48 -14.87 95.34
C ARG A 1059 74.03 -14.92 95.83
N LEU A 1060 73.32 -13.79 95.85
CA LEU A 1060 71.98 -13.70 96.46
C LEU A 1060 70.87 -14.48 95.74
N TYR A 1061 70.96 -14.66 94.41
CA TYR A 1061 69.87 -15.26 93.62
C TYR A 1061 70.07 -16.75 93.29
N ASP A 1062 71.31 -17.23 93.19
CA ASP A 1062 71.63 -18.63 92.85
C ASP A 1062 72.53 -19.32 93.90
N TYR A 1063 72.81 -18.65 95.02
CA TYR A 1063 73.61 -19.15 96.16
C TYR A 1063 75.00 -19.70 95.79
N GLN A 1064 75.51 -19.38 94.60
CA GLN A 1064 76.84 -19.76 94.12
C GLN A 1064 77.91 -19.21 95.06
N GLN A 1065 78.82 -20.09 95.50
CA GLN A 1065 79.87 -19.75 96.45
C GLN A 1065 80.90 -18.83 95.78
N GLN A 1066 81.34 -17.77 96.45
CA GLN A 1066 82.23 -16.78 95.84
C GLN A 1066 83.67 -16.95 96.36
N ASP A 1067 84.44 -17.73 95.61
CA ASP A 1067 85.87 -17.94 95.81
C ASP A 1067 86.70 -16.68 95.49
N GLY A 1068 87.84 -16.53 96.16
CA GLY A 1068 88.85 -15.52 95.85
C GLY A 1068 88.44 -14.06 96.10
N LYS A 1069 87.46 -13.81 96.97
CA LYS A 1069 86.94 -12.45 97.23
C LYS A 1069 87.50 -11.86 98.52
N THR A 1070 88.16 -10.70 98.44
CA THR A 1070 88.70 -10.00 99.60
C THR A 1070 87.61 -9.26 100.37
N VAL A 1071 87.33 -9.69 101.60
CA VAL A 1071 86.35 -9.10 102.52
C VAL A 1071 87.00 -8.55 103.79
N ALA A 1072 86.56 -7.39 104.26
CA ALA A 1072 87.11 -6.66 105.40
C ALA A 1072 86.24 -6.86 106.65
N PHE A 1073 86.82 -7.43 107.71
CA PHE A 1073 86.20 -7.42 109.04
C PHE A 1073 86.39 -6.06 109.72
N ARG A 1074 85.31 -5.54 110.31
CA ARG A 1074 85.33 -4.38 111.20
C ARG A 1074 84.78 -4.74 112.57
N VAL A 1075 85.38 -4.19 113.62
CA VAL A 1075 84.85 -4.19 114.99
C VAL A 1075 84.69 -2.73 115.41
N ASP A 1076 83.53 -2.40 115.98
CA ASP A 1076 83.12 -1.03 116.34
C ASP A 1076 83.38 0.01 115.23
N GLY A 1077 83.03 -0.36 114.00
CA GLY A 1077 83.23 0.46 112.79
C GLY A 1077 84.66 0.52 112.24
N THR A 1078 85.68 0.11 113.01
CA THR A 1078 87.10 0.16 112.59
C THR A 1078 87.49 -1.10 111.84
N VAL A 1079 88.19 -0.99 110.69
CA VAL A 1079 88.71 -2.19 109.99
C VAL A 1079 89.80 -2.84 110.82
N VAL A 1080 89.59 -4.10 111.20
CA VAL A 1080 90.56 -4.88 111.97
C VAL A 1080 91.43 -5.75 111.07
N GLN A 1081 90.87 -6.30 109.97
CA GLN A 1081 91.62 -7.03 108.95
C GLN A 1081 90.83 -7.21 107.64
N SER A 1082 91.52 -7.36 106.51
CA SER A 1082 90.95 -7.87 105.26
C SER A 1082 91.44 -9.29 104.94
N VAL A 1083 90.52 -10.17 104.55
CA VAL A 1083 90.75 -11.60 104.34
C VAL A 1083 90.10 -12.05 103.02
N VAL A 1084 90.78 -12.91 102.26
CA VAL A 1084 90.22 -13.49 101.02
C VAL A 1084 89.38 -14.72 101.36
N THR A 1085 88.20 -14.87 100.73
CA THR A 1085 87.38 -16.07 100.84
C THR A 1085 88.03 -17.27 100.18
N ASP A 1086 87.87 -18.44 100.80
CA ASP A 1086 88.25 -19.74 100.22
C ASP A 1086 87.25 -20.21 99.14
N ALA A 1087 87.53 -21.36 98.51
CA ALA A 1087 86.64 -21.98 97.53
C ALA A 1087 85.25 -22.35 98.09
N GLY A 1088 85.08 -22.41 99.41
CA GLY A 1088 83.79 -22.53 100.09
C GLY A 1088 83.01 -21.21 100.20
N GLY A 1089 83.62 -20.11 99.74
CA GLY A 1089 83.17 -18.74 99.95
C GLY A 1089 83.36 -18.23 101.37
N VAL A 1090 84.31 -18.77 102.16
CA VAL A 1090 84.42 -18.47 103.61
C VAL A 1090 85.68 -17.66 103.94
N ALA A 1091 85.51 -16.57 104.69
CA ALA A 1091 86.58 -15.76 105.27
C ALA A 1091 86.61 -15.91 106.80
N ARG A 1092 87.82 -15.99 107.37
CA ARG A 1092 88.05 -16.24 108.80
C ARG A 1092 89.18 -15.34 109.33
N TYR A 1093 89.02 -14.74 110.50
CA TYR A 1093 90.07 -13.94 111.13
C TYR A 1093 90.10 -14.13 112.65
N ALA A 1094 91.30 -14.18 113.21
CA ALA A 1094 91.53 -14.30 114.65
C ALA A 1094 91.88 -12.91 115.21
N TYR A 1095 90.90 -12.22 115.79
CA TYR A 1095 91.02 -10.84 116.25
C TYR A 1095 91.37 -10.77 117.76
N PRO A 1096 92.54 -10.22 118.14
CA PRO A 1096 92.84 -9.96 119.55
C PRO A 1096 91.97 -8.81 120.05
N THR A 1097 91.20 -9.04 121.13
CA THR A 1097 90.31 -8.02 121.70
C THR A 1097 91.11 -7.04 122.56
N VAL A 1098 91.10 -5.78 122.13
CA VAL A 1098 91.86 -4.68 122.75
C VAL A 1098 90.95 -3.62 123.36
N GLU A 1099 89.65 -3.73 123.11
CA GLU A 1099 88.59 -2.89 123.62
C GLU A 1099 88.14 -3.33 125.03
N ALA A 1100 87.45 -2.44 125.74
CA ALA A 1100 86.92 -2.72 127.08
C ALA A 1100 85.74 -3.73 127.04
N GLN A 1101 85.30 -4.21 128.20
CA GLN A 1101 84.07 -5.01 128.31
C GLN A 1101 82.88 -4.24 127.72
N GLY A 1102 82.16 -4.85 126.77
CA GLY A 1102 81.17 -4.16 125.94
C GLY A 1102 80.54 -5.04 124.85
N VAL A 1103 79.46 -4.54 124.22
CA VAL A 1103 78.72 -5.23 123.14
C VAL A 1103 78.91 -4.46 121.84
N TYR A 1104 79.95 -4.80 121.09
CA TYR A 1104 80.36 -4.06 119.89
C TYR A 1104 79.77 -4.65 118.60
N PRO A 1105 79.54 -3.82 117.57
CA PRO A 1105 79.12 -4.31 116.26
C PRO A 1105 80.33 -4.93 115.51
N LEU A 1106 80.11 -6.14 114.99
CA LEU A 1106 81.03 -6.88 114.13
C LEU A 1106 80.46 -6.93 112.71
N ARG A 1107 81.20 -6.41 111.74
CA ARG A 1107 80.81 -6.35 110.33
C ARG A 1107 81.83 -7.08 109.46
N CYS A 1108 81.39 -7.67 108.35
CA CYS A 1108 82.27 -8.11 107.28
C CYS A 1108 81.79 -7.50 105.96
N GLU A 1109 82.64 -6.76 105.27
CA GLU A 1109 82.33 -6.02 104.04
C GLU A 1109 83.06 -6.57 102.83
N PHE A 1110 82.38 -6.71 101.70
CA PHE A 1110 83.00 -6.91 100.40
C PHE A 1110 83.04 -5.58 99.62
N GLY A 1111 84.23 -5.22 99.12
CA GLY A 1111 84.46 -4.01 98.33
C GLY A 1111 83.92 -4.03 96.89
N GLY A 1112 83.29 -5.13 96.45
CA GLY A 1112 82.83 -5.31 95.08
C GLY A 1112 83.96 -5.70 94.11
N ASP A 1113 83.58 -6.28 92.98
CA ASP A 1113 84.50 -6.49 91.84
C ASP A 1113 83.79 -6.22 90.50
N ALA A 1114 84.35 -6.67 89.36
CA ALA A 1114 83.74 -6.47 88.04
C ALA A 1114 82.41 -7.24 87.81
N TRP A 1115 82.10 -8.23 88.66
CA TRP A 1115 81.06 -9.25 88.46
C TRP A 1115 80.03 -9.30 89.60
N VAL A 1116 80.42 -8.91 90.81
CA VAL A 1116 79.58 -8.88 92.02
C VAL A 1116 79.68 -7.50 92.67
N ASP A 1117 78.55 -6.94 93.10
CA ASP A 1117 78.49 -5.64 93.78
C ASP A 1117 79.16 -5.68 95.17
N THR A 1118 79.41 -4.49 95.74
CA THR A 1118 79.73 -4.31 97.16
C THR A 1118 78.61 -4.85 98.05
N GLY A 1119 78.93 -5.32 99.25
CA GLY A 1119 77.92 -5.70 100.24
C GLY A 1119 78.54 -5.96 101.61
N TYR A 1120 77.72 -6.26 102.61
CA TYR A 1120 78.22 -6.60 103.93
C TYR A 1120 77.24 -7.51 104.70
N GLY A 1121 77.74 -8.13 105.76
CA GLY A 1121 76.91 -8.70 106.83
C GLY A 1121 77.34 -8.12 108.18
N GLU A 1122 76.38 -7.95 109.08
CA GLU A 1122 76.59 -7.40 110.43
C GLU A 1122 76.06 -8.35 111.51
N THR A 1123 76.71 -8.29 112.67
CA THR A 1123 76.39 -9.04 113.88
C THR A 1123 77.09 -8.37 115.07
N THR A 1124 77.24 -9.03 116.22
CA THR A 1124 77.93 -8.48 117.40
C THR A 1124 79.15 -9.30 117.83
N LEU A 1125 80.18 -8.59 118.29
CA LEU A 1125 81.27 -9.11 119.11
C LEU A 1125 81.09 -8.60 120.54
N THR A 1126 80.87 -9.52 121.48
CA THR A 1126 80.74 -9.17 122.90
C THR A 1126 82.04 -9.48 123.65
N ILE A 1127 82.51 -8.52 124.44
CA ILE A 1127 83.62 -8.67 125.38
C ILE A 1127 83.03 -8.71 126.79
N ARG A 1128 83.35 -9.75 127.58
CA ARG A 1128 82.85 -9.95 128.96
C ARG A 1128 83.95 -10.28 129.95
#